data_AF-A0AAE9IUT4-F1
#
_entry.id   AF-A0AAE9IUT4-F1
#
_cell.length_a   1.000
_cell.length_b   1.000
_cell.length_c   1.000
_cell.angle_alpha   90.00
_cell.angle_beta   90.00
_cell.angle_gamma   90.00
#
_symmetry.space_group_name_H-M   'P 1'
#
loop_
_entity.id
_entity.type
_entity.pdbx_description
1 polymer ?
#
loop_
_entity_poly.entity_id
_entity_poly.type
_entity_poly.pdbx_seq_one_letter_code
_entity_poly.pdbx_strand_id
1 'polypeptide(L)'
;MICLSKLNMLRYSVLFLLAATSTILVNGEQCQNGGTPINATSCQCPAFIAGANCETVKCQRWGIPDKNRCVCAPGWYDKYCGIRGCRPPNEGNLDNSKRSIIVVFNTKTSMAAQLASLRANFKTMVNSITQNWNNNNQTENWIANYMFYGFVQGAQQLTITKNFTENLEDFLSYLSTVQLTDGSDSQPVLAAVKNSQQTFPLMKSHSIVLVFTDSPASDAMAWSHRFEDKNLEQLCLQISFLWRSKVTFLLSFPEKTDFTEDGVDVYRRLSMSTHGDYIIVKSADETSEILRKVISTSFFPENVGVGFELEVGTSINPTPDNDGDWVFTLLTTAMGDTKDLPDIQGTIVISQGSGYKLVAGRNMKFVTITSANGKYNYRTYLQSKNTLLFDYNSDMMIDVGNGIVHLGVTMHSTIRTFGFPDYLSMSYHVVQWNEKLVREAFIAFRRPQEDCTFEWAFNPWVNTDDCPPGPIMQVHLLNYNGYYKGRVTPGYCDQIAHYSPQVQGFVIPENQNVMVREKTRAITPVESCSINNIDVINDPRLDSPNQFIFILEQHIGNLKVYQTLAAEIEKIVNLVNPVTENSYQKEFTLIVFNDVNSRVLFSSYNPNNFIKKFMEVIPQLEYSNSLQSSLGLLSIVQAQKQNIKPTSQVFYFTNQATTTVAQIDRGWDIIDRNIEFNFFTLADGVTTEIFSLPKPLELVQKMSNGRIIPLSGSENTLVNLFADIMSTNALTTDNENYDCQSSPYKLDAFVEKNVDATVFQMVGTGLKNIKILDADGKTVPVDANAHFQNANFKSLDIDISKYTPGKWTVSISTSRGGCQLTVRHKSRNGVVYGFTDKSDADIVNTQIPLQRSALPTNEPIYIPIRIIQGTQQLAKLTSNLEIQLVNRARYDQPTSYQNTSVLQRDSATCSFNYITPKVTIPRNDLTTFTLTSYDDTNSLILRRIFYYYQHSPADPSVCHGGQVDKYGQCICPERYTGEYCWDRICASGATLSHGICSCSSGFYGDFCELELLMPNATTASTAGPLETTTKTGSSFFPAFNNSKKKICEKRDQKRNGIQKMENRSSV
;
A
#
# COMPACT_ATOMS: atom_id res chain seq x y z
N MET A 1 -25.66 1.59 57.71
CA MET A 1 -25.65 1.76 59.18
C MET A 1 -24.40 1.06 59.72
N ILE A 2 -23.84 1.55 60.83
CA ILE A 2 -22.74 1.07 61.70
C ILE A 2 -22.42 -0.46 61.65
N CYS A 3 -21.19 -0.98 61.84
CA CYS A 3 -19.79 -0.47 61.81
C CYS A 3 -18.79 -1.64 62.11
N LEU A 4 -17.48 -1.32 62.27
CA LEU A 4 -16.33 -2.10 62.81
C LEU A 4 -15.63 -3.06 61.82
N SER A 5 -14.29 -3.15 61.76
CA SER A 5 -13.18 -2.52 62.55
C SER A 5 -12.09 -2.00 61.58
N LYS A 6 -11.40 -0.85 61.78
CA LYS A 6 -10.42 -0.43 62.82
C LYS A 6 -9.21 -1.40 62.92
N LEU A 7 -7.93 -0.98 62.84
CA LEU A 7 -7.21 0.32 62.77
C LEU A 7 -6.02 0.17 61.76
N ASN A 8 -5.09 1.07 61.41
CA ASN A 8 -4.57 2.42 61.77
C ASN A 8 -3.98 3.03 60.44
N MET A 9 -3.57 4.29 60.17
CA MET A 9 -3.14 5.50 60.92
C MET A 9 -1.72 5.40 61.55
N LEU A 10 -0.85 6.44 61.61
CA LEU A 10 -1.01 7.90 61.38
C LEU A 10 0.35 8.63 61.06
N ARG A 11 0.27 9.88 60.53
CA ARG A 11 1.28 11.00 60.53
C ARG A 11 2.28 11.08 59.34
N TYR A 12 2.61 12.26 58.77
CA TYR A 12 1.94 13.59 58.75
C TYR A 12 2.35 14.39 57.48
N SER A 13 1.55 15.40 57.10
CA SER A 13 1.69 16.23 55.89
C SER A 13 2.17 17.68 56.16
N VAL A 14 2.62 18.39 55.11
CA VAL A 14 2.63 19.88 55.01
C VAL A 14 2.36 20.34 53.56
N LEU A 15 1.75 21.53 53.45
CA LEU A 15 1.30 22.34 52.31
C LEU A 15 2.08 22.29 50.97
N PHE A 16 1.34 22.54 49.88
CA PHE A 16 1.75 23.46 48.80
C PHE A 16 0.59 24.41 48.44
N LEU A 17 0.90 25.65 48.07
CA LEU A 17 -0.10 26.68 47.65
C LEU A 17 -0.29 26.69 46.12
N LEU A 18 -1.41 27.27 45.66
CA LEU A 18 -1.64 27.53 44.24
C LEU A 18 -0.67 28.59 43.71
N ALA A 19 -0.02 28.28 42.59
CA ALA A 19 0.56 29.27 41.68
C ALA A 19 -0.15 29.12 40.32
N ALA A 20 -1.16 29.97 40.08
CA ALA A 20 -1.89 29.99 38.81
C ALA A 20 -1.02 30.62 37.71
N THR A 21 -0.18 29.82 37.06
CA THR A 21 0.41 30.20 35.77
C THR A 21 -0.60 29.92 34.67
N SER A 22 -0.86 30.92 33.83
CA SER A 22 -1.75 30.79 32.67
C SER A 22 -1.04 29.97 31.59
N THR A 23 -1.24 28.65 31.61
CA THR A 23 -0.88 27.78 30.50
C THR A 23 -1.73 28.16 29.29
N ILE A 24 -1.15 28.97 28.40
CA ILE A 24 -1.65 29.09 27.03
C ILE A 24 -1.39 27.75 26.37
N LEU A 25 -2.37 26.86 26.51
CA LEU A 25 -2.46 25.62 25.74
C LEU A 25 -2.65 26.00 24.27
N VAL A 26 -1.54 26.21 23.58
CA VAL A 26 -1.48 26.03 22.13
C VAL A 26 -1.65 24.52 21.89
N ASN A 27 -2.90 24.07 21.92
CA ASN A 27 -3.30 22.84 21.24
C ASN A 27 -3.13 23.08 19.74
N GLY A 28 -1.88 22.99 19.27
CA GLY A 28 -1.63 22.71 17.86
C GLY A 28 -2.25 21.36 17.58
N GLU A 29 -3.26 21.31 16.72
CA GLU A 29 -3.95 20.07 16.40
C GLU A 29 -2.95 19.09 15.79
N GLN A 30 -2.81 17.89 16.38
CA GLN A 30 -1.82 16.93 15.92
C GLN A 30 -2.21 16.39 14.55
N CYS A 31 -1.43 16.80 13.55
CA CYS A 31 -1.53 16.32 12.18
C CYS A 31 -1.50 14.79 12.13
N GLN A 32 -2.59 14.19 11.66
CA GLN A 32 -2.77 12.75 11.62
C GLN A 32 -2.09 12.14 10.40
N ASN A 33 -1.95 10.80 10.39
CA ASN A 33 -1.47 10.02 9.24
C ASN A 33 -0.09 10.39 8.67
N GLY A 34 0.75 11.11 9.42
CA GLY A 34 2.05 11.62 8.93
C GLY A 34 1.96 13.00 8.25
N GLY A 35 0.87 13.75 8.47
CA GLY A 35 0.82 15.16 8.12
C GLY A 35 1.89 15.99 8.83
N THR A 36 2.52 16.91 8.12
CA THR A 36 3.53 17.82 8.69
C THR A 36 2.87 19.15 9.09
N PRO A 37 2.99 19.61 10.35
CA PRO A 37 2.42 20.91 10.74
C PRO A 37 3.14 22.06 10.04
N ILE A 38 2.40 22.83 9.25
CA ILE A 38 2.90 24.06 8.60
C ILE A 38 2.89 25.22 9.61
N ASN A 39 1.87 25.24 10.46
CA ASN A 39 1.67 26.19 11.55
C ASN A 39 0.77 25.56 12.63
N ALA A 40 0.41 26.32 13.67
CA ALA A 40 -0.40 25.83 14.79
C ALA A 40 -1.85 25.40 14.44
N THR A 41 -2.30 25.63 13.20
CA THR A 41 -3.68 25.45 12.73
C THR A 41 -3.77 24.85 11.32
N SER A 42 -2.70 24.26 10.78
CA SER A 42 -2.69 23.74 9.40
C SER A 42 -1.64 22.65 9.18
N CYS A 43 -2.06 21.56 8.54
CA CYS A 43 -1.22 20.40 8.23
C CYS A 43 -1.01 20.23 6.72
N GLN A 44 0.23 20.03 6.29
CA GLN A 44 0.56 19.52 4.97
C GLN A 44 0.38 18.00 4.98
N CYS A 45 -0.59 17.49 4.23
CA CYS A 45 -0.83 16.05 4.19
C CYS A 45 0.11 15.34 3.20
N PRO A 46 0.60 14.13 3.54
CA PRO A 46 1.33 13.30 2.59
C PRO A 46 0.38 12.79 1.49
N ALA A 47 0.96 12.19 0.45
CA ALA A 47 0.19 11.55 -0.62
C ALA A 47 -0.91 10.62 -0.07
N PHE A 48 -2.05 10.60 -0.76
CA PHE A 48 -3.23 9.80 -0.41
C PHE A 48 -3.88 10.12 0.97
N ILE A 49 -3.54 11.26 1.58
CA ILE A 49 -4.21 11.82 2.76
C ILE A 49 -4.82 13.20 2.43
N ALA A 50 -5.85 13.59 3.17
CA ALA A 50 -6.52 14.90 3.10
C ALA A 50 -7.25 15.22 4.42
N GLY A 51 -7.94 16.36 4.46
CA GLY A 51 -8.54 16.90 5.68
C GLY A 51 -7.69 18.02 6.28
N ALA A 52 -8.26 18.84 7.15
CA ALA A 52 -7.55 20.00 7.72
C ALA A 52 -6.39 19.56 8.63
N ASN A 53 -6.58 18.42 9.31
CA ASN A 53 -5.64 17.80 10.23
C ASN A 53 -5.16 16.44 9.68
N CYS A 54 -5.23 16.23 8.37
CA CYS A 54 -4.82 15.01 7.68
C CYS A 54 -5.52 13.73 8.18
N GLU A 55 -6.77 13.89 8.62
CA GLU A 55 -7.61 12.84 9.20
C GLU A 55 -8.29 11.91 8.17
N THR A 56 -8.39 12.33 6.91
CA THR A 56 -9.11 11.61 5.85
C THR A 56 -8.16 10.85 4.91
N VAL A 57 -8.44 9.57 4.69
CA VAL A 57 -7.70 8.72 3.73
C VAL A 57 -8.34 8.73 2.35
N LYS A 58 -7.53 8.86 1.29
CA LYS A 58 -7.95 8.80 -0.13
C LYS A 58 -7.54 7.46 -0.75
N CYS A 59 -8.45 6.50 -0.72
CA CYS A 59 -8.23 5.19 -1.34
C CYS A 59 -8.10 5.28 -2.87
N GLN A 60 -7.13 4.56 -3.41
CA GLN A 60 -6.97 4.36 -4.85
C GLN A 60 -7.83 3.18 -5.33
N ARG A 61 -8.04 3.08 -6.64
CA ARG A 61 -8.60 1.90 -7.35
C ARG A 61 -9.83 1.30 -6.66
N TRP A 62 -10.78 2.16 -6.27
CA TRP A 62 -12.06 1.78 -5.64
C TRP A 62 -11.91 0.91 -4.39
N GLY A 63 -10.82 1.09 -3.63
CA GLY A 63 -10.70 0.60 -2.26
C GLY A 63 -11.63 1.35 -1.30
N ILE A 64 -12.14 0.65 -0.28
CA ILE A 64 -13.11 1.19 0.68
C ILE A 64 -12.35 1.79 1.88
N PRO A 65 -12.59 3.05 2.28
CA PRO A 65 -11.95 3.65 3.45
C PRO A 65 -12.33 2.94 4.75
N ASP A 66 -11.33 2.57 5.57
CA ASP A 66 -11.50 2.02 6.91
C ASP A 66 -10.54 2.71 7.89
N LYS A 67 -11.10 3.42 8.88
CA LYS A 67 -10.34 4.18 9.90
C LYS A 67 -9.22 5.05 9.27
N ASN A 68 -7.96 4.63 9.41
CA ASN A 68 -6.76 5.30 8.93
C ASN A 68 -6.12 4.60 7.72
N ARG A 69 -6.86 3.76 7.00
CA ARG A 69 -6.39 2.97 5.84
C ARG A 69 -7.51 2.71 4.84
N CYS A 70 -7.22 1.83 3.87
CA CYS A 70 -8.17 1.28 2.92
C CYS A 70 -8.26 -0.25 3.03
N VAL A 71 -9.41 -0.79 2.63
CA VAL A 71 -9.61 -2.20 2.28
C VAL A 71 -9.69 -2.32 0.76
N CYS A 72 -8.84 -3.17 0.20
CA CYS A 72 -8.57 -3.21 -1.23
C CYS A 72 -9.26 -4.41 -1.91
N ALA A 73 -9.59 -4.23 -3.20
CA ALA A 73 -10.05 -5.31 -4.07
C ALA A 73 -8.99 -6.44 -4.21
N PRO A 74 -9.34 -7.62 -4.74
CA PRO A 74 -8.39 -8.71 -4.88
C PRO A 74 -7.12 -8.37 -5.65
N GLY A 75 -5.98 -8.78 -5.09
CA GLY A 75 -4.66 -8.50 -5.63
C GLY A 75 -4.19 -7.05 -5.44
N TRP A 76 -5.03 -6.17 -4.88
CA TRP A 76 -4.64 -4.82 -4.47
C TRP A 76 -4.26 -4.81 -2.99
N TYR A 77 -3.21 -4.07 -2.64
CA TYR A 77 -2.63 -4.08 -1.30
C TYR A 77 -1.90 -2.74 -0.99
N ASP A 78 -1.24 -2.63 0.18
CA ASP A 78 -0.86 -1.39 0.88
C ASP A 78 -2.04 -0.57 1.47
N LYS A 79 -1.73 0.28 2.47
CA LYS A 79 -2.60 1.23 3.19
C LYS A 79 -3.55 2.01 2.28
N TYR A 80 -3.17 2.30 1.03
CA TYR A 80 -3.93 3.14 0.10
C TYR A 80 -4.48 2.41 -1.13
N CYS A 81 -4.26 1.09 -1.26
CA CYS A 81 -4.57 0.30 -2.47
C CYS A 81 -3.82 0.78 -3.74
N GLY A 82 -2.56 1.18 -3.58
CA GLY A 82 -1.72 1.73 -4.65
C GLY A 82 -1.13 0.68 -5.61
N ILE A 83 -0.47 1.14 -6.66
CA ILE A 83 0.30 0.28 -7.57
C ILE A 83 1.57 -0.20 -6.86
N ARG A 84 1.83 -1.50 -6.96
CA ARG A 84 3.00 -2.19 -6.40
C ARG A 84 3.44 -3.24 -7.43
N GLY A 85 4.73 -3.29 -7.72
CA GLY A 85 5.31 -4.33 -8.60
C GLY A 85 5.35 -5.70 -7.89
N CYS A 86 5.74 -6.75 -8.62
CA CYS A 86 5.71 -8.14 -8.14
C CYS A 86 6.17 -8.35 -6.69
N ARG A 87 5.23 -8.77 -5.83
CA ARG A 87 5.47 -9.10 -4.42
C ARG A 87 4.45 -10.14 -3.94
N PRO A 88 4.74 -10.91 -2.87
CA PRO A 88 3.88 -12.01 -2.49
C PRO A 88 2.57 -11.53 -1.87
N PRO A 89 1.54 -12.41 -1.82
CA PRO A 89 0.27 -12.12 -1.15
C PRO A 89 0.44 -11.55 0.26
N ASN A 90 0.08 -10.28 0.43
CA ASN A 90 -0.07 -9.64 1.74
C ASN A 90 -1.56 -9.70 2.14
N GLU A 91 -1.84 -10.50 3.17
CA GLU A 91 -3.14 -10.67 3.83
C GLU A 91 -4.35 -11.07 2.94
N GLY A 92 -5.54 -11.06 3.54
CA GLY A 92 -6.78 -11.63 3.01
C GLY A 92 -7.41 -10.90 1.82
N ASN A 93 -6.67 -10.04 1.12
CA ASN A 93 -7.13 -9.47 -0.15
C ASN A 93 -7.22 -10.56 -1.24
N LEU A 94 -6.47 -11.65 -1.11
CA LEU A 94 -6.64 -12.87 -1.93
C LEU A 94 -7.52 -13.95 -1.28
N ASP A 95 -8.23 -13.64 -0.19
CA ASP A 95 -9.23 -14.57 0.37
C ASP A 95 -10.51 -14.55 -0.49
N ASN A 96 -10.66 -15.59 -1.31
CA ASN A 96 -11.85 -15.89 -2.10
C ASN A 96 -12.64 -17.09 -1.53
N SER A 97 -12.36 -17.52 -0.29
CA SER A 97 -13.18 -18.51 0.44
C SER A 97 -14.50 -17.94 0.96
N LYS A 98 -14.65 -16.61 0.93
CA LYS A 98 -15.82 -15.86 1.35
C LYS A 98 -16.27 -14.87 0.27
N ARG A 99 -17.58 -14.66 0.17
CA ARG A 99 -18.21 -13.64 -0.69
C ARG A 99 -19.26 -12.86 0.12
N SER A 100 -19.77 -11.76 -0.42
CA SER A 100 -20.84 -10.95 0.20
C SER A 100 -22.09 -10.90 -0.67
N ILE A 101 -23.24 -10.59 -0.05
CA ILE A 101 -24.51 -10.31 -0.76
C ILE A 101 -24.85 -8.84 -0.58
N ILE A 102 -25.05 -8.14 -1.70
CA ILE A 102 -25.43 -6.73 -1.75
C ILE A 102 -26.82 -6.64 -2.37
N VAL A 103 -27.76 -6.03 -1.65
CA VAL A 103 -29.12 -5.73 -2.12
C VAL A 103 -29.22 -4.23 -2.35
N VAL A 104 -29.44 -3.84 -3.61
CA VAL A 104 -29.71 -2.46 -4.02
C VAL A 104 -31.20 -2.40 -4.38
N PHE A 105 -31.97 -1.52 -3.75
CA PHE A 105 -33.43 -1.58 -3.83
C PHE A 105 -34.07 -0.20 -4.02
N ASN A 106 -34.83 -0.01 -5.10
CA ASN A 106 -35.64 1.20 -5.27
C ASN A 106 -36.75 1.23 -4.21
N THR A 107 -36.68 2.13 -3.23
CA THR A 107 -37.66 2.24 -2.14
C THR A 107 -38.90 3.07 -2.52
N LYS A 108 -39.27 3.05 -3.80
CA LYS A 108 -40.53 3.63 -4.33
C LYS A 108 -41.74 2.78 -3.89
N THR A 109 -42.87 3.42 -3.63
CA THR A 109 -44.15 2.78 -3.24
C THR A 109 -44.63 1.70 -4.19
N SER A 110 -44.36 1.82 -5.50
CA SER A 110 -44.67 0.80 -6.52
C SER A 110 -43.91 -0.52 -6.35
N MET A 111 -42.78 -0.53 -5.64
CA MET A 111 -41.98 -1.74 -5.37
C MET A 111 -42.47 -2.56 -4.16
N ALA A 112 -43.66 -2.27 -3.63
CA ALA A 112 -44.18 -2.88 -2.40
C ALA A 112 -44.28 -4.41 -2.42
N ALA A 113 -44.78 -5.00 -3.53
CA ALA A 113 -44.92 -6.45 -3.64
C ALA A 113 -43.55 -7.15 -3.79
N GLN A 114 -42.60 -6.49 -4.46
CA GLN A 114 -41.23 -6.93 -4.67
C GLN A 114 -40.45 -6.90 -3.35
N LEU A 115 -40.64 -5.87 -2.50
CA LEU A 115 -40.08 -5.82 -1.15
C LEU A 115 -40.69 -6.90 -0.24
N ALA A 116 -41.99 -7.19 -0.38
CA ALA A 116 -42.65 -8.28 0.34
C ALA A 116 -42.11 -9.66 -0.08
N SER A 117 -41.92 -9.90 -1.38
CA SER A 117 -41.27 -11.11 -1.92
C SER A 117 -39.84 -11.25 -1.39
N LEU A 118 -39.04 -10.18 -1.45
CA LEU A 118 -37.67 -10.17 -0.92
C LEU A 118 -37.65 -10.54 0.57
N ARG A 119 -38.50 -9.90 1.39
CA ARG A 119 -38.65 -10.19 2.83
C ARG A 119 -38.99 -11.66 3.11
N ALA A 120 -39.95 -12.21 2.38
CA ALA A 120 -40.38 -13.60 2.56
C ALA A 120 -39.32 -14.63 2.16
N ASN A 121 -38.51 -14.32 1.14
CA ASN A 121 -37.66 -15.31 0.48
C ASN A 121 -36.16 -15.19 0.77
N PHE A 122 -35.65 -14.05 1.25
CA PHE A 122 -34.21 -13.83 1.42
C PHE A 122 -33.54 -14.90 2.31
N LYS A 123 -34.15 -15.28 3.43
CA LYS A 123 -33.63 -16.33 4.32
C LYS A 123 -33.53 -17.69 3.60
N THR A 124 -34.56 -18.04 2.83
CA THR A 124 -34.60 -19.27 2.03
C THR A 124 -33.54 -19.26 0.93
N MET A 125 -33.38 -18.13 0.24
CA MET A 125 -32.34 -17.92 -0.77
C MET A 125 -30.94 -18.13 -0.18
N VAL A 126 -30.61 -17.47 0.94
CA VAL A 126 -29.28 -17.59 1.59
C VAL A 126 -29.03 -19.01 2.13
N ASN A 127 -30.04 -19.65 2.72
CA ASN A 127 -29.91 -21.04 3.19
C ASN A 127 -29.75 -22.05 2.03
N SER A 128 -30.19 -21.70 0.82
CA SER A 128 -30.07 -22.57 -0.37
C SER A 128 -28.79 -22.30 -1.14
N ILE A 129 -28.36 -21.04 -1.28
CA ILE A 129 -27.11 -20.64 -1.96
C ILE A 129 -25.88 -21.20 -1.23
N THR A 130 -26.01 -21.50 0.07
CA THR A 130 -24.99 -22.16 0.88
C THR A 130 -24.93 -23.68 0.69
N GLN A 131 -25.82 -24.31 -0.09
CA GLN A 131 -25.84 -25.76 -0.34
C GLN A 131 -25.18 -26.16 -1.66
N ASN A 132 -24.27 -27.13 -1.63
CA ASN A 132 -23.57 -27.64 -2.80
C ASN A 132 -24.29 -28.85 -3.43
N TRP A 133 -24.84 -28.69 -4.64
CA TRP A 133 -25.60 -29.74 -5.36
C TRP A 133 -24.72 -30.91 -5.81
N ASN A 134 -23.41 -30.70 -5.98
CA ASN A 134 -22.46 -31.76 -6.31
C ASN A 134 -22.11 -32.63 -5.10
N ASN A 135 -22.32 -32.11 -3.89
CA ASN A 135 -22.04 -32.79 -2.62
C ASN A 135 -23.31 -32.94 -1.76
N ASN A 136 -24.33 -33.60 -2.31
CA ASN A 136 -25.57 -33.98 -1.63
C ASN A 136 -26.30 -32.84 -0.87
N ASN A 137 -26.21 -31.61 -1.38
CA ASN A 137 -26.74 -30.40 -0.74
C ASN A 137 -26.13 -30.09 0.64
N GLN A 138 -24.88 -30.51 0.91
CA GLN A 138 -24.16 -30.12 2.11
C GLN A 138 -24.04 -28.59 2.19
N THR A 139 -24.45 -28.02 3.32
CA THR A 139 -24.35 -26.59 3.60
C THR A 139 -22.93 -26.17 3.99
N GLU A 140 -22.42 -25.10 3.40
CA GLU A 140 -21.17 -24.45 3.76
C GLU A 140 -21.38 -22.95 4.03
N ASN A 141 -20.86 -22.44 5.15
CA ASN A 141 -20.96 -21.02 5.47
C ASN A 141 -19.89 -20.21 4.70
N TRP A 142 -20.20 -19.77 3.48
CA TRP A 142 -19.31 -18.95 2.63
C TRP A 142 -19.77 -17.50 2.42
N ILE A 143 -20.97 -17.13 2.87
CA ILE A 143 -21.41 -15.72 2.88
C ILE A 143 -20.89 -15.05 4.15
N ALA A 144 -20.01 -14.06 4.03
CA ALA A 144 -19.44 -13.36 5.19
C ALA A 144 -20.31 -12.20 5.69
N ASN A 145 -21.03 -11.51 4.80
CA ASN A 145 -21.88 -10.37 5.18
C ASN A 145 -22.94 -10.01 4.13
N TYR A 146 -23.89 -9.22 4.62
CA TYR A 146 -25.11 -8.80 3.96
C TYR A 146 -25.18 -7.27 4.00
N MET A 147 -25.48 -6.67 2.85
CA MET A 147 -25.52 -5.21 2.68
C MET A 147 -26.83 -4.81 2.02
N PHE A 148 -27.53 -3.81 2.57
CA PHE A 148 -28.73 -3.23 1.99
C PHE A 148 -28.49 -1.76 1.67
N TYR A 149 -28.86 -1.36 0.46
CA TYR A 149 -28.82 0.02 -0.02
C TYR A 149 -30.16 0.35 -0.70
N GLY A 150 -31.11 0.81 0.11
CA GLY A 150 -32.37 1.37 -0.35
C GLY A 150 -32.19 2.83 -0.78
N PHE A 151 -32.83 3.22 -1.87
CA PHE A 151 -32.74 4.58 -2.42
C PHE A 151 -34.07 4.99 -3.08
N VAL A 152 -34.46 6.26 -2.98
CA VAL A 152 -35.59 6.82 -3.72
C VAL A 152 -35.46 8.34 -3.84
N GLN A 153 -35.53 8.84 -5.08
CA GLN A 153 -35.53 10.26 -5.43
C GLN A 153 -36.98 10.77 -5.42
N GLY A 154 -37.28 11.65 -4.47
CA GLY A 154 -38.51 12.45 -4.46
C GLY A 154 -38.36 13.74 -5.27
N ALA A 155 -39.38 14.60 -5.24
CA ALA A 155 -39.43 15.83 -6.05
C ALA A 155 -38.32 16.86 -5.76
N GLN A 156 -37.64 16.77 -4.62
CA GLN A 156 -36.55 17.69 -4.24
C GLN A 156 -35.35 17.02 -3.53
N GLN A 157 -35.44 15.76 -3.10
CA GLN A 157 -34.43 15.12 -2.26
C GLN A 157 -34.31 13.61 -2.54
N LEU A 158 -33.07 13.10 -2.51
CA LEU A 158 -32.75 11.68 -2.48
C LEU A 158 -32.79 11.14 -1.04
N THR A 159 -33.65 10.17 -0.78
CA THR A 159 -33.68 9.40 0.47
C THR A 159 -32.81 8.16 0.32
N ILE A 160 -31.96 7.86 1.31
CA ILE A 160 -31.08 6.68 1.34
C ILE A 160 -31.27 5.93 2.64
N THR A 161 -31.50 4.62 2.55
CA THR A 161 -31.85 3.72 3.65
C THR A 161 -30.90 2.52 3.62
N LYS A 162 -29.90 2.48 4.50
CA LYS A 162 -28.80 1.51 4.44
C LYS A 162 -28.55 0.73 5.73
N ASN A 163 -28.08 -0.51 5.59
CA ASN A 163 -27.61 -1.37 6.68
C ASN A 163 -26.53 -2.32 6.16
N PHE A 164 -25.53 -2.62 7.00
CA PHE A 164 -24.44 -3.55 6.69
C PHE A 164 -24.18 -4.40 7.93
N THR A 165 -24.15 -5.73 7.79
CA THR A 165 -23.95 -6.65 8.92
C THR A 165 -23.38 -8.00 8.48
N GLU A 166 -22.65 -8.66 9.37
CA GLU A 166 -22.14 -10.03 9.20
C GLU A 166 -23.19 -11.09 9.58
N ASN A 167 -24.31 -10.69 10.20
CA ASN A 167 -25.35 -11.59 10.70
C ASN A 167 -26.64 -11.53 9.85
N LEU A 168 -27.11 -12.69 9.41
CA LEU A 168 -28.32 -12.85 8.59
C LEU A 168 -29.60 -12.44 9.34
N GLU A 169 -29.72 -12.74 10.63
CA GLU A 169 -30.93 -12.42 11.39
C GLU A 169 -31.06 -10.90 11.65
N ASP A 170 -29.93 -10.22 11.87
CA ASP A 170 -29.89 -8.75 12.00
C ASP A 170 -30.26 -8.09 10.67
N PHE A 171 -29.81 -8.65 9.54
CA PHE A 171 -30.19 -8.18 8.20
C PHE A 171 -31.69 -8.36 7.94
N LEU A 172 -32.26 -9.52 8.29
CA LEU A 172 -33.69 -9.79 8.14
C LEU A 172 -34.55 -8.89 9.06
N SER A 173 -34.10 -8.68 10.30
CA SER A 173 -34.70 -7.74 11.24
C SER A 173 -34.75 -6.33 10.65
N TYR A 174 -33.60 -5.81 10.18
CA TYR A 174 -33.54 -4.53 9.49
C TYR A 174 -34.42 -4.48 8.23
N LEU A 175 -34.39 -5.50 7.39
CA LEU A 175 -35.18 -5.57 6.16
C LEU A 175 -36.69 -5.46 6.43
N SER A 176 -37.18 -5.94 7.58
CA SER A 176 -38.58 -5.77 8.01
C SER A 176 -38.95 -4.30 8.32
N THR A 177 -37.97 -3.47 8.71
CA THR A 177 -38.17 -2.05 9.06
C THR A 177 -38.20 -1.09 7.87
N VAL A 178 -37.66 -1.51 6.71
CA VAL A 178 -37.54 -0.67 5.51
C VAL A 178 -38.91 -0.08 5.11
N GLN A 179 -38.97 1.25 5.01
CA GLN A 179 -40.16 1.96 4.54
C GLN A 179 -40.06 2.27 3.05
N LEU A 180 -41.20 2.51 2.42
CA LEU A 180 -41.31 2.96 1.03
C LEU A 180 -41.93 4.36 1.00
N THR A 181 -41.52 5.18 0.04
CA THR A 181 -42.08 6.53 -0.18
C THR A 181 -42.35 6.74 -1.66
N ASP A 182 -43.20 7.70 -2.00
CA ASP A 182 -43.39 8.08 -3.40
C ASP A 182 -42.09 8.70 -3.97
N GLY A 183 -41.89 8.55 -5.27
CA GLY A 183 -40.69 9.00 -5.98
C GLY A 183 -40.93 9.16 -7.48
N SER A 184 -39.99 9.82 -8.16
CA SER A 184 -40.01 10.05 -9.61
C SER A 184 -40.04 8.75 -10.43
N ASP A 185 -40.43 8.83 -11.70
CA ASP A 185 -40.57 7.65 -12.56
C ASP A 185 -39.24 7.09 -13.06
N SER A 186 -38.24 7.97 -13.28
CA SER A 186 -36.82 7.62 -13.34
C SER A 186 -36.14 7.81 -11.98
N GLN A 187 -35.10 7.03 -11.69
CA GLN A 187 -34.40 6.97 -10.39
C GLN A 187 -32.87 6.90 -10.55
N PRO A 188 -32.05 7.39 -9.60
CA PRO A 188 -30.59 7.39 -9.71
C PRO A 188 -30.00 6.01 -9.34
N VAL A 189 -30.24 5.01 -10.19
CA VAL A 189 -29.91 3.61 -9.93
C VAL A 189 -28.41 3.36 -10.03
N LEU A 190 -27.70 4.03 -10.94
CA LEU A 190 -26.26 3.80 -11.14
C LEU A 190 -25.46 4.30 -9.94
N ALA A 191 -25.81 5.46 -9.38
CA ALA A 191 -25.26 5.97 -8.14
C ALA A 191 -25.49 5.02 -6.96
N ALA A 192 -26.65 4.33 -6.90
CA ALA A 192 -26.94 3.34 -5.86
C ALA A 192 -26.08 2.05 -6.02
N VAL A 193 -25.95 1.54 -7.25
CA VAL A 193 -25.10 0.36 -7.56
C VAL A 193 -23.62 0.65 -7.31
N LYS A 194 -23.15 1.87 -7.62
CA LYS A 194 -21.80 2.34 -7.31
C LYS A 194 -21.56 2.44 -5.79
N ASN A 195 -22.43 3.16 -5.08
CA ASN A 195 -22.20 3.51 -3.67
C ASN A 195 -22.36 2.30 -2.73
N SER A 196 -23.27 1.38 -3.02
CA SER A 196 -23.46 0.14 -2.24
C SER A 196 -22.18 -0.70 -2.17
N GLN A 197 -21.46 -0.83 -3.29
CA GLN A 197 -20.18 -1.53 -3.41
C GLN A 197 -18.97 -0.73 -2.86
N GLN A 198 -19.18 0.46 -2.28
CA GLN A 198 -18.10 1.37 -1.86
C GLN A 198 -18.28 1.91 -0.42
N THR A 199 -19.22 1.37 0.35
CA THR A 199 -19.54 1.90 1.70
C THR A 199 -19.07 1.02 2.87
N PHE A 200 -18.89 -0.30 2.68
CA PHE A 200 -18.68 -1.24 3.80
C PHE A 200 -17.30 -1.94 3.78
N PRO A 201 -16.39 -1.64 4.72
CA PRO A 201 -15.03 -2.19 4.75
C PRO A 201 -14.92 -3.72 4.75
N LEU A 202 -15.90 -4.44 5.28
CA LEU A 202 -15.85 -5.91 5.37
C LEU A 202 -16.37 -6.62 4.11
N MET A 203 -16.76 -5.87 3.07
CA MET A 203 -17.15 -6.40 1.77
C MET A 203 -16.10 -7.36 1.21
N LYS A 204 -16.56 -8.50 0.68
CA LYS A 204 -15.72 -9.52 0.06
C LYS A 204 -15.83 -9.48 -1.46
N SER A 205 -14.81 -10.02 -2.11
CA SER A 205 -14.79 -10.14 -3.56
C SER A 205 -15.83 -11.12 -4.08
N HIS A 206 -16.03 -11.11 -5.41
CA HIS A 206 -17.01 -11.96 -6.09
C HIS A 206 -18.42 -11.77 -5.52
N SER A 207 -18.72 -10.54 -5.08
CA SER A 207 -19.98 -10.15 -4.46
C SER A 207 -21.16 -10.39 -5.40
N ILE A 208 -22.26 -10.90 -4.84
CA ILE A 208 -23.53 -11.08 -5.53
C ILE A 208 -24.34 -9.81 -5.31
N VAL A 209 -24.51 -9.00 -6.36
CA VAL A 209 -25.19 -7.71 -6.31
C VAL A 209 -26.57 -7.85 -6.93
N LEU A 210 -27.61 -7.88 -6.10
CA LEU A 210 -29.01 -7.98 -6.53
C LEU A 210 -29.63 -6.59 -6.56
N VAL A 211 -30.01 -6.12 -7.75
CA VAL A 211 -30.56 -4.77 -7.98
C VAL A 211 -32.05 -4.88 -8.33
N PHE A 212 -32.91 -4.29 -7.52
CA PHE A 212 -34.37 -4.31 -7.70
C PHE A 212 -34.86 -2.91 -8.11
N THR A 213 -35.45 -2.78 -9.29
CA THR A 213 -36.02 -1.51 -9.76
C THR A 213 -37.17 -1.71 -10.76
N ASP A 214 -38.15 -0.82 -10.70
CA ASP A 214 -39.24 -0.59 -11.64
C ASP A 214 -39.02 0.67 -12.51
N SER A 215 -37.93 1.39 -12.26
CA SER A 215 -37.63 2.71 -12.82
C SER A 215 -36.43 2.70 -13.78
N PRO A 216 -36.48 3.44 -14.90
CA PRO A 216 -35.29 3.79 -15.68
C PRO A 216 -34.26 4.56 -14.85
N ALA A 217 -32.98 4.34 -15.13
CA ALA A 217 -31.86 5.05 -14.52
C ALA A 217 -31.83 6.52 -15.00
N SER A 218 -32.19 7.46 -14.12
CA SER A 218 -32.15 8.91 -14.40
C SER A 218 -30.73 9.47 -14.49
N ASP A 219 -29.74 8.66 -14.11
CA ASP A 219 -28.32 8.98 -14.04
C ASP A 219 -27.48 8.19 -15.07
N ALA A 220 -28.15 7.53 -16.02
CA ALA A 220 -27.56 6.98 -17.23
C ALA A 220 -27.25 8.05 -18.28
N MET A 221 -26.45 7.68 -19.29
CA MET A 221 -26.07 8.50 -20.44
C MET A 221 -25.99 7.62 -21.68
N ALA A 222 -25.81 8.22 -22.86
CA ALA A 222 -25.46 7.51 -24.09
C ALA A 222 -24.29 6.54 -23.88
N TRP A 223 -24.36 5.37 -24.52
CA TRP A 223 -23.32 4.34 -24.40
C TRP A 223 -21.95 4.87 -24.88
N SER A 224 -21.10 5.22 -23.92
CA SER A 224 -19.68 5.50 -24.17
C SER A 224 -18.86 4.24 -23.91
N HIS A 225 -17.93 3.95 -24.81
CA HIS A 225 -16.92 2.91 -24.63
C HIS A 225 -15.64 3.41 -23.94
N ARG A 226 -15.62 4.67 -23.48
CA ARG A 226 -14.44 5.36 -22.96
C ARG A 226 -14.50 5.50 -21.43
N PHE A 227 -13.57 4.89 -20.71
CA PHE A 227 -13.44 5.04 -19.25
C PHE A 227 -12.88 6.43 -18.83
N GLU A 228 -12.45 7.26 -19.79
CA GLU A 228 -12.07 8.67 -19.59
C GLU A 228 -13.28 9.56 -19.22
N ASP A 229 -14.50 9.21 -19.69
CA ASP A 229 -15.73 10.00 -19.49
C ASP A 229 -16.24 10.01 -18.04
N LYS A 230 -15.80 9.05 -17.21
CA LYS A 230 -16.12 8.93 -15.77
C LYS A 230 -17.62 8.94 -15.42
N ASN A 231 -18.48 8.63 -16.39
CA ASN A 231 -19.93 8.52 -16.16
C ASN A 231 -20.25 7.35 -15.21
N LEU A 232 -21.44 7.36 -14.60
CA LEU A 232 -21.77 6.42 -13.53
C LEU A 232 -21.82 4.95 -13.98
N GLU A 233 -22.12 4.68 -15.26
CA GLU A 233 -22.00 3.35 -15.86
C GLU A 233 -20.54 2.87 -15.81
N GLN A 234 -19.60 3.69 -16.29
CA GLN A 234 -18.17 3.36 -16.29
C GLN A 234 -17.58 3.25 -14.88
N LEU A 235 -18.05 4.05 -13.91
CA LEU A 235 -17.65 3.87 -12.50
C LEU A 235 -18.14 2.53 -11.93
N CYS A 236 -19.38 2.11 -12.25
CA CYS A 236 -19.91 0.81 -11.86
C CYS A 236 -19.11 -0.36 -12.48
N LEU A 237 -18.71 -0.23 -13.75
CA LEU A 237 -17.88 -1.25 -14.43
C LEU A 237 -16.50 -1.38 -13.78
N GLN A 238 -15.80 -0.27 -13.50
CA GLN A 238 -14.49 -0.33 -12.83
C GLN A 238 -14.58 -1.02 -11.46
N ILE A 239 -15.56 -0.64 -10.63
CA ILE A 239 -15.77 -1.24 -9.30
C ILE A 239 -16.04 -2.75 -9.44
N SER A 240 -16.93 -3.13 -10.34
CA SER A 240 -17.36 -4.53 -10.51
C SER A 240 -16.25 -5.40 -11.11
N PHE A 241 -15.40 -4.88 -12.00
CA PHE A 241 -14.22 -5.59 -12.49
C PHE A 241 -13.17 -5.80 -11.40
N LEU A 242 -12.85 -4.76 -10.62
CA LEU A 242 -11.86 -4.85 -9.55
C LEU A 242 -12.31 -5.81 -8.44
N TRP A 243 -13.53 -5.64 -7.92
CA TRP A 243 -14.08 -6.49 -6.86
C TRP A 243 -14.64 -7.84 -7.36
N ARG A 244 -14.62 -8.08 -8.68
CA ARG A 244 -15.18 -9.25 -9.38
C ARG A 244 -16.69 -9.47 -9.13
N SER A 245 -17.41 -8.41 -8.79
CA SER A 245 -18.85 -8.42 -8.50
C SER A 245 -19.68 -8.83 -9.72
N LYS A 246 -20.69 -9.68 -9.51
CA LYS A 246 -21.70 -10.00 -10.54
C LYS A 246 -22.98 -9.24 -10.22
N VAL A 247 -23.47 -8.45 -11.18
CA VAL A 247 -24.64 -7.59 -11.01
C VAL A 247 -25.86 -8.20 -11.68
N THR A 248 -26.88 -8.52 -10.89
CA THR A 248 -28.13 -9.12 -11.34
C THR A 248 -29.26 -8.10 -11.16
N PHE A 249 -29.81 -7.62 -12.28
CA PHE A 249 -30.94 -6.70 -12.29
C PHE A 249 -32.27 -7.47 -12.37
N LEU A 250 -33.16 -7.20 -11.42
CA LEU A 250 -34.53 -7.68 -11.36
C LEU A 250 -35.45 -6.49 -11.68
N LEU A 251 -35.88 -6.43 -12.94
CA LEU A 251 -36.47 -5.27 -13.58
C LEU A 251 -37.99 -5.44 -13.70
N SER A 252 -38.76 -4.79 -12.85
CA SER A 252 -40.22 -4.86 -12.84
C SER A 252 -40.85 -3.59 -13.42
N PHE A 253 -40.52 -3.30 -14.68
CA PHE A 253 -40.96 -2.10 -15.38
C PHE A 253 -42.48 -2.08 -15.67
N PRO A 254 -43.10 -0.88 -15.76
CA PRO A 254 -44.43 -0.71 -16.35
C PRO A 254 -44.54 -1.21 -17.80
N GLU A 255 -45.74 -1.62 -18.23
CA GLU A 255 -46.03 -2.21 -19.55
C GLU A 255 -45.68 -1.32 -20.78
N LYS A 256 -45.37 -0.03 -20.57
CA LYS A 256 -45.12 0.96 -21.62
C LYS A 256 -43.72 1.57 -21.57
N THR A 257 -42.78 0.92 -20.89
CA THR A 257 -41.38 1.35 -20.84
C THR A 257 -40.72 1.15 -22.20
N ASP A 258 -40.02 2.18 -22.68
CA ASP A 258 -39.20 2.10 -23.90
C ASP A 258 -37.86 1.44 -23.56
N PHE A 259 -37.56 0.31 -24.19
CA PHE A 259 -36.32 -0.43 -23.99
C PHE A 259 -35.12 0.15 -24.74
N THR A 260 -35.32 1.18 -25.57
CA THR A 260 -34.27 1.87 -26.34
C THR A 260 -33.73 3.13 -25.67
N GLU A 261 -34.38 3.62 -24.62
CA GLU A 261 -33.85 4.72 -23.80
C GLU A 261 -32.60 4.27 -23.01
N ASP A 262 -31.59 5.14 -22.93
CA ASP A 262 -30.34 4.85 -22.17
C ASP A 262 -30.59 4.49 -20.70
N GLY A 263 -31.63 5.05 -20.08
CA GLY A 263 -32.04 4.73 -18.72
C GLY A 263 -32.54 3.28 -18.54
N VAL A 264 -32.80 2.55 -19.62
CA VAL A 264 -33.20 1.14 -19.61
C VAL A 264 -32.12 0.26 -20.22
N ASP A 265 -31.55 0.66 -21.36
CA ASP A 265 -30.48 -0.06 -22.04
C ASP A 265 -29.23 -0.25 -21.15
N VAL A 266 -28.91 0.72 -20.28
CA VAL A 266 -27.76 0.62 -19.36
C VAL A 266 -27.74 -0.65 -18.50
N TYR A 267 -28.91 -1.21 -18.16
CA TYR A 267 -28.95 -2.47 -17.38
C TYR A 267 -28.49 -3.67 -18.22
N ARG A 268 -28.83 -3.71 -19.52
CA ARG A 268 -28.28 -4.68 -20.48
C ARG A 268 -26.76 -4.50 -20.61
N ARG A 269 -26.30 -3.25 -20.79
CA ARG A 269 -24.86 -2.92 -20.94
C ARG A 269 -24.03 -3.32 -19.73
N LEU A 270 -24.50 -3.05 -18.52
CA LEU A 270 -23.83 -3.43 -17.26
C LEU A 270 -23.82 -4.95 -17.05
N SER A 271 -24.93 -5.64 -17.31
CA SER A 271 -25.00 -7.11 -17.19
C SER A 271 -24.05 -7.80 -18.16
N MET A 272 -24.12 -7.39 -19.45
CA MET A 272 -23.27 -7.89 -20.53
C MET A 272 -21.79 -7.69 -20.23
N SER A 273 -21.42 -6.52 -19.70
CA SER A 273 -20.03 -6.23 -19.35
C SER A 273 -19.55 -6.99 -18.11
N THR A 274 -20.38 -7.18 -17.08
CA THR A 274 -19.95 -7.81 -15.81
C THR A 274 -20.11 -9.34 -15.78
N HIS A 275 -20.61 -9.96 -16.85
CA HIS A 275 -21.16 -11.33 -16.86
C HIS A 275 -22.23 -11.53 -15.76
N GLY A 276 -22.98 -10.46 -15.48
CA GLY A 276 -24.19 -10.46 -14.67
C GLY A 276 -25.42 -10.84 -15.50
N ASP A 277 -26.60 -10.58 -14.95
CA ASP A 277 -27.88 -10.91 -15.58
C ASP A 277 -28.84 -9.71 -15.52
N TYR A 278 -29.73 -9.59 -16.50
CA TYR A 278 -30.97 -8.84 -16.34
C TYR A 278 -32.15 -9.76 -16.57
N ILE A 279 -33.17 -9.64 -15.73
CA ILE A 279 -34.41 -10.40 -15.81
C ILE A 279 -35.56 -9.42 -15.71
N ILE A 280 -36.43 -9.40 -16.73
CA ILE A 280 -37.70 -8.67 -16.69
C ILE A 280 -38.69 -9.51 -15.89
N VAL A 281 -39.32 -8.91 -14.87
CA VAL A 281 -40.14 -9.61 -13.88
C VAL A 281 -41.54 -9.00 -13.83
N LYS A 282 -42.56 -9.79 -14.16
CA LYS A 282 -43.96 -9.35 -14.32
C LYS A 282 -44.79 -9.49 -13.04
N SER A 283 -44.33 -10.22 -12.02
CA SER A 283 -45.02 -10.34 -10.73
C SER A 283 -44.09 -10.60 -9.55
N ALA A 284 -44.57 -10.32 -8.33
CA ALA A 284 -43.85 -10.66 -7.10
C ALA A 284 -43.75 -12.18 -6.85
N ASP A 285 -44.62 -13.00 -7.46
CA ASP A 285 -44.48 -14.46 -7.45
C ASP A 285 -43.31 -14.91 -8.33
N GLU A 286 -43.13 -14.26 -9.48
CA GLU A 286 -41.97 -14.48 -10.34
C GLU A 286 -40.66 -14.02 -9.66
N THR A 287 -40.66 -12.88 -8.95
CA THR A 287 -39.56 -12.49 -8.05
C THR A 287 -39.27 -13.56 -7.00
N SER A 288 -40.32 -14.14 -6.40
CA SER A 288 -40.19 -15.16 -5.36
C SER A 288 -39.53 -16.43 -5.90
N GLU A 289 -39.93 -16.90 -7.08
CA GLU A 289 -39.36 -18.09 -7.70
C GLU A 289 -37.93 -17.84 -8.22
N ILE A 290 -37.61 -16.64 -8.72
CA ILE A 290 -36.23 -16.26 -9.06
C ILE A 290 -35.33 -16.34 -7.81
N LEU A 291 -35.75 -15.77 -6.67
CA LEU A 291 -34.98 -15.83 -5.42
C LEU A 291 -34.84 -17.26 -4.88
N ARG A 292 -35.91 -18.07 -4.96
CA ARG A 292 -35.94 -19.44 -4.42
C ARG A 292 -35.29 -20.50 -5.31
N LYS A 293 -35.25 -20.30 -6.63
CA LYS A 293 -34.81 -21.32 -7.60
C LYS A 293 -33.69 -20.90 -8.56
N VAL A 294 -33.43 -19.61 -8.75
CA VAL A 294 -32.40 -19.11 -9.68
C VAL A 294 -31.20 -18.54 -8.94
N ILE A 295 -31.42 -17.58 -8.03
CA ILE A 295 -30.31 -17.03 -7.22
C ILE A 295 -29.77 -18.09 -6.26
N SER A 296 -30.65 -18.97 -5.75
CA SER A 296 -30.31 -20.09 -4.86
C SER A 296 -29.35 -21.14 -5.45
N THR A 297 -29.24 -21.29 -6.77
CA THR A 297 -28.28 -22.24 -7.39
C THR A 297 -26.87 -21.66 -7.51
N SER A 298 -26.65 -20.40 -7.13
CA SER A 298 -25.36 -19.70 -7.24
C SER A 298 -24.41 -19.99 -6.07
N PHE A 299 -24.22 -21.27 -5.70
CA PHE A 299 -23.13 -21.71 -4.82
C PHE A 299 -21.79 -21.54 -5.54
N PHE A 300 -20.93 -20.61 -5.10
CA PHE A 300 -19.67 -20.23 -5.78
C PHE A 300 -19.77 -20.31 -7.33
N PRO A 301 -20.52 -19.38 -7.98
CA PRO A 301 -20.94 -19.55 -9.37
C PRO A 301 -19.81 -19.17 -10.32
N GLU A 302 -19.14 -20.15 -10.92
CA GLU A 302 -18.03 -19.95 -11.84
C GLU A 302 -18.50 -20.15 -13.29
N ASN A 303 -18.37 -19.11 -14.12
CA ASN A 303 -18.89 -19.14 -15.49
C ASN A 303 -17.95 -19.96 -16.40
N VAL A 304 -18.56 -20.76 -17.28
CA VAL A 304 -17.85 -21.59 -18.29
C VAL A 304 -18.38 -21.39 -19.71
N GLY A 305 -19.50 -20.69 -19.86
CA GLY A 305 -20.00 -20.14 -21.12
C GLY A 305 -20.90 -18.94 -20.83
N VAL A 306 -20.83 -17.91 -21.67
CA VAL A 306 -21.64 -16.70 -21.57
C VAL A 306 -21.87 -16.19 -22.99
N GLY A 307 -23.04 -15.61 -23.28
CA GLY A 307 -23.31 -14.94 -24.54
C GLY A 307 -24.58 -14.09 -24.44
N PHE A 308 -24.62 -12.99 -25.20
CA PHE A 308 -25.71 -12.00 -25.17
C PHE A 308 -26.29 -11.76 -26.57
N GLU A 309 -27.56 -11.36 -26.63
CA GLU A 309 -28.25 -10.93 -27.86
C GLU A 309 -28.11 -11.91 -29.05
N LEU A 310 -28.04 -13.22 -28.79
CA LEU A 310 -27.84 -14.27 -29.80
C LEU A 310 -29.14 -14.64 -30.51
N GLU A 311 -29.06 -14.86 -31.83
CA GLU A 311 -30.19 -15.29 -32.69
C GLU A 311 -30.05 -16.74 -33.19
N VAL A 312 -28.85 -17.32 -33.10
CA VAL A 312 -28.54 -18.69 -33.57
C VAL A 312 -28.22 -19.62 -32.40
N GLY A 313 -28.38 -20.93 -32.61
CA GLY A 313 -28.01 -21.94 -31.62
C GLY A 313 -26.49 -22.09 -31.50
N THR A 314 -26.00 -22.34 -30.29
CA THR A 314 -24.57 -22.48 -29.96
C THR A 314 -24.30 -23.78 -29.18
N SER A 315 -23.03 -24.16 -29.02
CA SER A 315 -22.60 -25.34 -28.26
C SER A 315 -21.35 -25.08 -27.43
N ILE A 316 -21.51 -25.10 -26.10
CA ILE A 316 -20.45 -24.84 -25.12
C ILE A 316 -19.91 -26.18 -24.59
N ASN A 317 -18.59 -26.33 -24.46
CA ASN A 317 -18.00 -27.39 -23.63
C ASN A 317 -17.84 -26.86 -22.18
N PRO A 318 -18.65 -27.29 -21.20
CA PRO A 318 -18.66 -26.68 -19.87
C PRO A 318 -17.49 -27.13 -18.99
N THR A 319 -16.75 -28.17 -19.36
CA THR A 319 -15.57 -28.69 -18.62
C THR A 319 -15.72 -28.74 -17.09
N PRO A 320 -16.67 -29.51 -16.52
CA PRO A 320 -16.92 -29.55 -15.09
C PRO A 320 -15.69 -30.00 -14.28
N ASP A 321 -15.61 -29.64 -13.00
CA ASP A 321 -14.44 -29.94 -12.18
C ASP A 321 -14.29 -31.45 -11.93
N ASN A 322 -15.40 -32.15 -11.69
CA ASN A 322 -15.49 -33.60 -11.52
C ASN A 322 -16.49 -34.22 -12.51
N ASP A 323 -16.29 -35.49 -12.86
CA ASP A 323 -17.26 -36.23 -13.66
C ASP A 323 -18.59 -36.37 -12.89
N GLY A 324 -19.68 -35.99 -13.54
CA GLY A 324 -21.01 -35.98 -12.92
C GLY A 324 -21.36 -34.73 -12.12
N ASP A 325 -20.52 -33.69 -12.08
CA ASP A 325 -20.93 -32.38 -11.53
C ASP A 325 -22.11 -31.79 -12.33
N TRP A 326 -22.92 -30.97 -11.65
CA TRP A 326 -24.03 -30.22 -12.24
C TRP A 326 -23.53 -29.02 -13.04
N VAL A 327 -24.06 -28.88 -14.25
CA VAL A 327 -23.89 -27.72 -15.13
C VAL A 327 -25.22 -26.98 -15.19
N PHE A 328 -25.23 -25.73 -14.76
CA PHE A 328 -26.40 -24.85 -14.79
C PHE A 328 -26.33 -23.94 -16.01
N THR A 329 -27.46 -23.67 -16.67
CA THR A 329 -27.55 -22.64 -17.72
C THR A 329 -28.81 -21.82 -17.51
N LEU A 330 -28.62 -20.54 -17.20
CA LEU A 330 -29.69 -19.54 -17.20
C LEU A 330 -29.81 -18.96 -18.62
N LEU A 331 -31.02 -18.96 -19.16
CA LEU A 331 -31.41 -18.25 -20.38
C LEU A 331 -32.26 -17.04 -19.98
N THR A 332 -32.05 -15.88 -20.61
CA THR A 332 -32.93 -14.71 -20.49
C THR A 332 -33.28 -14.13 -21.85
N THR A 333 -34.44 -13.50 -21.94
CA THR A 333 -34.90 -12.80 -23.15
C THR A 333 -34.10 -11.52 -23.36
N ALA A 334 -33.80 -11.17 -24.62
CA ALA A 334 -33.26 -9.86 -24.96
C ALA A 334 -34.24 -8.73 -24.57
N MET A 335 -33.72 -7.51 -24.36
CA MET A 335 -34.60 -6.40 -24.00
C MET A 335 -35.56 -6.08 -25.17
N GLY A 336 -36.86 -6.06 -24.88
CA GLY A 336 -37.91 -5.84 -25.88
C GLY A 336 -38.29 -7.06 -26.74
N ASP A 337 -37.57 -8.20 -26.67
CA ASP A 337 -38.06 -9.44 -27.29
C ASP A 337 -39.15 -10.09 -26.39
N THR A 338 -40.05 -10.83 -27.03
CA THR A 338 -41.26 -11.43 -26.41
C THR A 338 -41.45 -12.89 -26.81
N LYS A 339 -40.54 -13.45 -27.61
CA LYS A 339 -40.60 -14.84 -28.11
C LYS A 339 -40.02 -15.85 -27.12
N ASP A 340 -40.35 -17.12 -27.35
CA ASP A 340 -39.94 -18.23 -26.48
C ASP A 340 -38.42 -18.43 -26.44
N LEU A 341 -37.93 -18.73 -25.23
CA LEU A 341 -36.53 -19.07 -24.98
C LEU A 341 -36.19 -20.49 -25.45
N PRO A 342 -34.95 -20.71 -25.95
CA PRO A 342 -34.56 -21.99 -26.53
C PRO A 342 -34.54 -23.15 -25.51
N ASP A 343 -34.41 -24.35 -26.03
CA ASP A 343 -34.22 -25.59 -25.26
C ASP A 343 -32.78 -26.10 -25.31
N ILE A 344 -32.40 -26.84 -24.28
CA ILE A 344 -31.09 -27.48 -24.11
C ILE A 344 -31.30 -28.96 -23.82
N GLN A 345 -30.87 -29.82 -24.74
CA GLN A 345 -31.08 -31.27 -24.63
C GLN A 345 -30.30 -31.86 -23.44
N GLY A 346 -30.87 -32.90 -22.81
CA GLY A 346 -30.24 -33.58 -21.66
C GLY A 346 -30.34 -32.84 -20.32
N THR A 347 -31.07 -31.72 -20.26
CA THR A 347 -31.25 -30.93 -19.04
C THR A 347 -32.66 -31.06 -18.44
N ILE A 348 -32.79 -30.73 -17.15
CA ILE A 348 -34.06 -30.53 -16.46
C ILE A 348 -34.32 -29.04 -16.25
N VAL A 349 -35.58 -28.60 -16.40
CA VAL A 349 -35.99 -27.22 -16.09
C VAL A 349 -36.12 -27.08 -14.58
N ILE A 350 -35.33 -26.16 -13.99
CA ILE A 350 -35.33 -25.85 -12.56
C ILE A 350 -36.38 -24.77 -12.25
N SER A 351 -36.42 -23.72 -13.08
CA SER A 351 -37.44 -22.67 -13.03
C SER A 351 -37.59 -22.02 -14.40
N GLN A 352 -38.81 -21.62 -14.74
CA GLN A 352 -39.11 -20.86 -15.96
C GLN A 352 -40.14 -19.80 -15.63
N GLY A 353 -39.91 -18.59 -16.13
CA GLY A 353 -40.80 -17.45 -16.01
C GLY A 353 -41.18 -16.89 -17.38
N SER A 354 -41.56 -15.62 -17.37
CA SER A 354 -42.05 -14.86 -18.51
C SER A 354 -40.96 -14.20 -19.35
N GLY A 355 -39.73 -14.17 -18.85
CA GLY A 355 -38.53 -13.65 -19.52
C GLY A 355 -37.23 -14.39 -19.20
N TYR A 356 -37.30 -15.53 -18.48
CA TYR A 356 -36.13 -16.35 -18.11
C TYR A 356 -36.45 -17.85 -18.05
N LYS A 357 -35.41 -18.69 -18.18
CA LYS A 357 -35.49 -20.15 -18.08
C LYS A 357 -34.15 -20.70 -17.54
N LEU A 358 -34.15 -21.27 -16.34
CA LEU A 358 -32.98 -21.94 -15.76
C LEU A 358 -33.11 -23.45 -15.93
N VAL A 359 -32.09 -24.06 -16.54
CA VAL A 359 -31.96 -25.51 -16.66
C VAL A 359 -30.69 -26.02 -16.01
N ALA A 360 -30.66 -27.31 -15.64
CA ALA A 360 -29.48 -27.98 -15.11
C ALA A 360 -29.30 -29.38 -15.71
N GLY A 361 -28.06 -29.84 -15.90
CA GLY A 361 -27.74 -31.19 -16.38
C GLY A 361 -26.51 -31.77 -15.69
N ARG A 362 -26.29 -33.08 -15.82
CA ARG A 362 -25.10 -33.81 -15.32
C ARG A 362 -24.45 -34.56 -16.46
N ASN A 363 -23.14 -34.83 -16.37
CA ASN A 363 -22.35 -35.48 -17.44
C ASN A 363 -22.41 -34.75 -18.80
N MET A 364 -22.63 -33.42 -18.76
CA MET A 364 -22.79 -32.59 -19.95
C MET A 364 -21.43 -32.41 -20.66
N LYS A 365 -21.14 -33.23 -21.67
CA LYS A 365 -19.95 -33.03 -22.54
C LYS A 365 -20.07 -31.76 -23.38
N PHE A 366 -21.29 -31.44 -23.82
CA PHE A 366 -21.61 -30.20 -24.53
C PHE A 366 -22.99 -29.70 -24.07
N VAL A 367 -23.09 -28.40 -23.79
CA VAL A 367 -24.35 -27.67 -23.59
C VAL A 367 -24.74 -27.11 -24.96
N THR A 368 -25.61 -27.81 -25.69
CA THR A 368 -26.08 -27.36 -27.00
C THR A 368 -27.42 -26.65 -26.86
N ILE A 369 -27.41 -25.35 -27.15
CA ILE A 369 -28.58 -24.47 -27.12
C ILE A 369 -29.20 -24.48 -28.52
N THR A 370 -30.49 -24.81 -28.60
CA THR A 370 -31.22 -24.79 -29.88
C THR A 370 -31.34 -23.37 -30.45
N SER A 371 -31.53 -23.26 -31.77
CA SER A 371 -31.83 -21.97 -32.42
C SER A 371 -33.14 -21.40 -31.88
N ALA A 372 -33.08 -20.23 -31.27
CA ALA A 372 -34.25 -19.51 -30.78
C ALA A 372 -35.03 -18.86 -31.94
N ASN A 373 -36.32 -18.55 -31.71
CA ASN A 373 -37.11 -17.75 -32.67
C ASN A 373 -36.87 -16.24 -32.52
N GLY A 374 -36.14 -15.83 -31.49
CA GLY A 374 -35.81 -14.45 -31.14
C GLY A 374 -34.47 -14.36 -30.43
N LYS A 375 -34.15 -13.16 -29.93
CA LYS A 375 -32.87 -12.92 -29.28
C LYS A 375 -32.87 -13.40 -27.83
N TYR A 376 -31.81 -14.10 -27.45
CA TYR A 376 -31.61 -14.58 -26.09
C TYR A 376 -30.20 -14.29 -25.58
N ASN A 377 -30.06 -14.26 -24.27
CA ASN A 377 -28.79 -14.30 -23.56
C ASN A 377 -28.68 -15.65 -22.83
N TYR A 378 -27.45 -16.11 -22.58
CA TYR A 378 -27.22 -17.26 -21.72
C TYR A 378 -26.02 -17.06 -20.79
N ARG A 379 -26.10 -17.71 -19.62
CA ARG A 379 -24.98 -17.84 -18.68
C ARG A 379 -24.91 -19.28 -18.18
N THR A 380 -23.91 -20.02 -18.67
CA THR A 380 -23.59 -21.38 -18.24
C THR A 380 -22.52 -21.34 -17.16
N TYR A 381 -22.79 -21.94 -16.00
CA TYR A 381 -21.91 -21.91 -14.84
C TYR A 381 -21.91 -23.23 -14.05
N LEU A 382 -20.83 -23.40 -13.28
CA LEU A 382 -20.60 -24.49 -12.35
C LEU A 382 -20.74 -24.00 -10.91
N GLN A 383 -21.05 -24.92 -9.99
CA GLN A 383 -20.87 -24.69 -8.55
C GLN A 383 -19.44 -25.11 -8.17
N SER A 384 -18.52 -24.16 -8.05
CA SER A 384 -17.08 -24.46 -7.97
C SER A 384 -16.30 -23.46 -7.12
N LYS A 385 -15.42 -23.96 -6.24
CA LYS A 385 -14.43 -23.15 -5.53
C LYS A 385 -13.17 -22.87 -6.36
N ASN A 386 -13.02 -23.53 -7.50
CA ASN A 386 -11.86 -23.41 -8.37
C ASN A 386 -12.07 -22.23 -9.31
N THR A 387 -11.35 -21.14 -9.07
CA THR A 387 -11.54 -19.84 -9.71
C THR A 387 -10.19 -19.18 -10.03
N LEU A 388 -10.21 -18.05 -10.71
CA LEU A 388 -9.01 -17.32 -11.13
C LEU A 388 -9.21 -15.81 -11.09
N LEU A 389 -8.12 -15.08 -10.92
CA LEU A 389 -8.03 -13.65 -11.13
C LEU A 389 -7.16 -13.41 -12.37
N PHE A 390 -7.65 -12.61 -13.30
CA PHE A 390 -6.96 -12.28 -14.56
C PHE A 390 -7.09 -10.77 -14.81
N ASP A 391 -5.99 -10.14 -15.22
CA ASP A 391 -5.89 -8.70 -15.43
C ASP A 391 -4.94 -8.32 -16.57
N TYR A 392 -5.13 -7.11 -17.09
CA TYR A 392 -4.24 -6.44 -18.03
C TYR A 392 -3.49 -5.27 -17.38
N ASN A 393 -2.27 -5.01 -17.87
CA ASN A 393 -1.40 -3.89 -17.48
C ASN A 393 -0.60 -3.38 -18.68
N SER A 394 -0.19 -2.11 -18.68
CA SER A 394 0.74 -1.56 -19.69
C SER A 394 2.20 -1.94 -19.45
N ASP A 395 2.58 -2.28 -18.21
CA ASP A 395 3.94 -2.67 -17.81
C ASP A 395 3.90 -4.08 -17.16
N MET A 396 4.74 -5.00 -17.64
CA MET A 396 4.86 -6.38 -17.16
C MET A 396 5.38 -6.49 -15.71
N MET A 397 5.99 -5.43 -15.17
CA MET A 397 6.51 -5.36 -13.80
C MET A 397 5.41 -5.06 -12.76
N ILE A 398 4.26 -4.54 -13.20
CA ILE A 398 3.07 -4.37 -12.35
C ILE A 398 2.51 -5.75 -12.01
N ASP A 399 2.24 -6.02 -10.74
CA ASP A 399 1.82 -7.34 -10.30
C ASP A 399 0.37 -7.67 -10.74
N VAL A 400 -0.54 -6.76 -10.38
CA VAL A 400 -2.01 -6.88 -10.51
C VAL A 400 -2.54 -5.67 -11.27
N GLY A 401 -3.55 -5.87 -12.11
CA GLY A 401 -4.05 -4.85 -13.04
C GLY A 401 -5.56 -4.65 -12.99
N ASN A 402 -6.15 -4.38 -14.15
CA ASN A 402 -7.59 -4.24 -14.33
C ASN A 402 -8.09 -5.21 -15.42
N GLY A 403 -9.37 -5.58 -15.40
CA GLY A 403 -10.03 -6.34 -16.47
C GLY A 403 -10.25 -5.57 -17.80
N ILE A 404 -9.50 -4.49 -18.02
CA ILE A 404 -9.69 -3.53 -19.12
C ILE A 404 -8.45 -3.53 -20.03
N VAL A 405 -8.66 -3.72 -21.32
CA VAL A 405 -7.69 -3.50 -22.40
C VAL A 405 -7.88 -2.08 -22.92
N HIS A 406 -6.83 -1.29 -23.06
CA HIS A 406 -6.91 -0.01 -23.76
C HIS A 406 -6.56 -0.24 -25.24
N LEU A 407 -7.39 0.25 -26.16
CA LEU A 407 -7.07 0.24 -27.60
C LEU A 407 -5.82 1.11 -27.88
N GLY A 408 -5.12 0.89 -28.99
CA GLY A 408 -3.86 1.58 -29.33
C GLY A 408 -2.67 1.38 -28.36
N VAL A 409 -2.83 0.68 -27.23
CA VAL A 409 -1.81 0.48 -26.20
C VAL A 409 -1.38 -0.99 -26.18
N THR A 410 -0.07 -1.25 -26.09
CA THR A 410 0.43 -2.62 -25.85
C THR A 410 0.07 -3.07 -24.42
N MET A 411 -0.74 -4.12 -24.29
CA MET A 411 -1.22 -4.61 -22.99
C MET A 411 -0.64 -5.99 -22.66
N HIS A 412 0.12 -6.07 -21.57
CA HIS A 412 0.49 -7.33 -20.93
C HIS A 412 -0.70 -7.93 -20.16
N SER A 413 -0.69 -9.24 -19.92
CA SER A 413 -1.69 -9.93 -19.10
C SER A 413 -1.04 -10.78 -18.04
N THR A 414 -1.63 -10.80 -16.85
CA THR A 414 -1.20 -11.62 -15.71
C THR A 414 -2.39 -12.40 -15.14
N ILE A 415 -2.11 -13.54 -14.48
CA ILE A 415 -3.16 -14.42 -13.93
C ILE A 415 -2.72 -15.12 -12.63
N ARG A 416 -3.69 -15.37 -11.75
CA ARG A 416 -3.56 -16.21 -10.55
C ARG A 416 -4.71 -17.23 -10.47
N THR A 417 -4.38 -18.50 -10.28
CA THR A 417 -5.33 -19.62 -10.17
C THR A 417 -5.53 -20.08 -8.71
N PHE A 418 -6.73 -20.54 -8.36
CA PHE A 418 -7.10 -20.98 -7.00
C PHE A 418 -7.88 -22.30 -7.05
N GLY A 419 -7.65 -23.21 -6.10
CA GLY A 419 -8.35 -24.49 -5.94
C GLY A 419 -8.03 -25.56 -7.00
N PHE A 420 -7.60 -25.13 -8.19
CA PHE A 420 -7.09 -25.98 -9.26
C PHE A 420 -5.85 -26.80 -8.82
N PRO A 421 -5.79 -28.11 -9.14
CA PRO A 421 -4.57 -28.91 -8.99
C PRO A 421 -3.53 -28.56 -10.08
N ASP A 422 -2.34 -29.15 -9.99
CA ASP A 422 -1.21 -28.93 -10.91
C ASP A 422 -1.56 -29.25 -12.37
N TYR A 423 -1.36 -28.27 -13.27
CA TYR A 423 -1.62 -28.35 -14.70
C TYR A 423 -0.33 -28.30 -15.54
N LEU A 424 -0.34 -28.92 -16.72
CA LEU A 424 0.78 -28.91 -17.67
C LEU A 424 0.95 -27.54 -18.36
N SER A 425 -0.16 -26.91 -18.71
CA SER A 425 -0.17 -25.66 -19.48
C SER A 425 -1.48 -24.91 -19.25
N MET A 426 -1.43 -23.59 -19.35
CA MET A 426 -2.59 -22.71 -19.27
C MET A 426 -2.60 -21.78 -20.48
N SER A 427 -3.78 -21.43 -20.98
CA SER A 427 -3.95 -20.52 -22.10
C SER A 427 -5.22 -19.68 -21.95
N TYR A 428 -5.27 -18.51 -22.58
CA TYR A 428 -6.53 -17.78 -22.77
C TYR A 428 -6.68 -17.26 -24.19
N HIS A 429 -7.93 -17.12 -24.64
CA HIS A 429 -8.31 -16.41 -25.85
C HIS A 429 -9.41 -15.38 -25.55
N VAL A 430 -9.74 -14.51 -26.50
CA VAL A 430 -10.72 -13.43 -26.30
C VAL A 430 -11.81 -13.51 -27.36
N VAL A 431 -13.07 -13.44 -26.93
CA VAL A 431 -14.26 -13.39 -27.79
C VAL A 431 -15.12 -12.16 -27.46
N GLN A 432 -15.93 -11.71 -28.42
CA GLN A 432 -16.96 -10.70 -28.23
C GLN A 432 -18.17 -11.29 -27.49
N TRP A 433 -19.06 -10.43 -26.95
CA TRP A 433 -20.31 -10.83 -26.30
C TRP A 433 -21.24 -11.73 -27.15
N ASN A 434 -21.06 -11.77 -28.48
CA ASN A 434 -21.76 -12.63 -29.44
C ASN A 434 -20.94 -13.87 -29.87
N GLU A 435 -19.97 -14.31 -29.06
CA GLU A 435 -19.07 -15.44 -29.30
C GLU A 435 -18.06 -15.26 -30.46
N LYS A 436 -18.12 -14.17 -31.23
CA LYS A 436 -17.14 -13.91 -32.30
C LYS A 436 -15.72 -13.83 -31.73
N LEU A 437 -14.79 -14.60 -32.28
CA LEU A 437 -13.37 -14.54 -31.91
C LEU A 437 -12.78 -13.15 -32.18
N VAL A 438 -12.09 -12.59 -31.17
CA VAL A 438 -11.32 -11.34 -31.24
C VAL A 438 -9.83 -11.64 -31.36
N ARG A 439 -9.35 -12.61 -30.57
CA ARG A 439 -7.92 -12.91 -30.46
C ARG A 439 -7.69 -14.38 -30.17
N GLU A 440 -6.74 -14.96 -30.90
CA GLU A 440 -6.27 -16.33 -30.76
C GLU A 440 -5.65 -16.65 -29.39
N ALA A 441 -5.54 -17.95 -29.07
CA ALA A 441 -5.09 -18.41 -27.78
C ALA A 441 -3.59 -18.14 -27.51
N PHE A 442 -3.29 -17.46 -26.41
CA PHE A 442 -1.93 -17.27 -25.90
C PHE A 442 -1.65 -18.22 -24.73
N ILE A 443 -0.46 -18.83 -24.73
CA ILE A 443 0.00 -19.76 -23.68
C ILE A 443 0.67 -18.98 -22.55
N ALA A 444 0.43 -19.39 -21.31
CA ALA A 444 1.01 -18.80 -20.11
C ALA A 444 2.49 -19.19 -19.93
N PHE A 445 3.29 -18.28 -19.41
CA PHE A 445 4.60 -18.57 -18.82
C PHE A 445 4.62 -18.13 -17.36
N ARG A 446 5.39 -18.85 -16.52
CA ARG A 446 5.60 -18.48 -15.11
C ARG A 446 6.55 -17.29 -15.06
N ARG A 447 6.20 -16.25 -14.28
CA ARG A 447 6.98 -15.00 -14.25
C ARG A 447 8.36 -15.26 -13.60
N PRO A 448 9.45 -14.63 -14.09
CA PRO A 448 10.79 -14.84 -13.54
C PRO A 448 10.97 -14.26 -12.14
N GLN A 449 10.13 -13.29 -11.75
CA GLN A 449 10.05 -12.80 -10.38
C GLN A 449 9.15 -13.75 -9.56
N GLU A 450 9.72 -14.81 -8.97
CA GLU A 450 8.95 -15.85 -8.26
C GLU A 450 8.06 -15.33 -7.13
N ASP A 451 8.35 -14.12 -6.62
CA ASP A 451 7.55 -13.43 -5.60
C ASP A 451 6.21 -12.86 -6.09
N CYS A 452 5.88 -12.80 -7.40
CA CYS A 452 4.65 -12.13 -7.89
C CYS A 452 3.35 -12.70 -7.28
N THR A 453 2.41 -11.82 -6.89
CA THR A 453 1.05 -12.19 -6.53
C THR A 453 0.28 -12.80 -7.70
N PHE A 454 0.44 -12.32 -8.93
CA PHE A 454 -0.03 -13.03 -10.12
C PHE A 454 1.15 -13.79 -10.74
N GLU A 455 1.25 -15.08 -10.42
CA GLU A 455 2.41 -15.95 -10.64
C GLU A 455 2.71 -16.23 -12.13
N TRP A 456 1.70 -16.06 -13.00
CA TRP A 456 1.77 -16.36 -14.42
C TRP A 456 1.47 -15.11 -15.26
N ALA A 457 2.11 -15.03 -16.43
CA ALA A 457 1.92 -13.97 -17.42
C ALA A 457 1.77 -14.56 -18.83
N PHE A 458 1.40 -13.71 -19.78
CA PHE A 458 1.25 -14.05 -21.19
C PHE A 458 2.00 -13.04 -22.06
N ASN A 459 2.30 -13.42 -23.30
CA ASN A 459 2.88 -12.51 -24.28
C ASN A 459 1.99 -11.25 -24.47
N PRO A 460 2.57 -10.07 -24.68
CA PRO A 460 1.82 -8.83 -24.81
C PRO A 460 0.85 -8.85 -25.99
N TRP A 461 -0.31 -8.23 -25.80
CA TRP A 461 -1.20 -7.83 -26.89
C TRP A 461 -0.65 -6.53 -27.48
N VAL A 462 0.08 -6.62 -28.60
CA VAL A 462 0.68 -5.44 -29.26
C VAL A 462 -0.36 -4.67 -30.09
N ASN A 463 -1.14 -5.38 -30.91
CA ASN A 463 -2.19 -4.81 -31.76
C ASN A 463 -3.55 -4.80 -31.04
N THR A 464 -3.74 -3.96 -30.03
CA THR A 464 -5.02 -3.90 -29.30
C THR A 464 -6.17 -3.31 -30.13
N ASP A 465 -5.88 -2.54 -31.18
CA ASP A 465 -6.87 -1.98 -32.12
C ASP A 465 -7.72 -3.04 -32.86
N ASP A 466 -7.26 -4.29 -32.92
CA ASP A 466 -8.05 -5.42 -33.44
C ASP A 466 -9.24 -5.79 -32.51
N CYS A 467 -9.27 -5.26 -31.27
CA CYS A 467 -10.38 -5.45 -30.34
C CYS A 467 -11.52 -4.45 -30.59
N PRO A 468 -12.80 -4.88 -30.63
CA PRO A 468 -13.91 -3.94 -30.70
C PRO A 468 -14.01 -3.09 -29.42
N PRO A 469 -14.36 -1.80 -29.51
CA PRO A 469 -14.90 -1.05 -28.38
C PRO A 469 -16.03 -1.81 -27.67
N GLY A 470 -15.99 -1.90 -26.34
CA GLY A 470 -17.03 -2.53 -25.54
C GLY A 470 -16.63 -3.83 -24.83
N PRO A 471 -17.60 -4.60 -24.32
CA PRO A 471 -17.34 -5.76 -23.49
C PRO A 471 -16.87 -6.99 -24.28
N ILE A 472 -15.91 -7.69 -23.68
CA ILE A 472 -15.27 -8.90 -24.19
C ILE A 472 -15.27 -10.00 -23.11
N MET A 473 -15.18 -11.24 -23.55
CA MET A 473 -15.18 -12.41 -22.68
C MET A 473 -13.82 -13.12 -22.82
N GLN A 474 -13.14 -13.32 -21.69
CA GLN A 474 -11.82 -13.95 -21.62
C GLN A 474 -12.03 -15.43 -21.31
N VAL A 475 -11.66 -16.31 -22.23
CA VAL A 475 -11.89 -17.75 -22.11
C VAL A 475 -10.58 -18.44 -21.78
N HIS A 476 -10.43 -18.86 -20.52
CA HIS A 476 -9.25 -19.51 -19.96
C HIS A 476 -9.39 -21.02 -20.04
N LEU A 477 -8.31 -21.72 -20.38
CA LEU A 477 -8.24 -23.17 -20.50
C LEU A 477 -6.97 -23.69 -19.80
N LEU A 478 -7.16 -24.52 -18.77
CA LEU A 478 -6.10 -25.19 -18.01
C LEU A 478 -6.04 -26.67 -18.44
N ASN A 479 -4.84 -27.18 -18.75
CA ASN A 479 -4.61 -28.49 -19.37
C ASN A 479 -4.01 -29.51 -18.39
N TYR A 480 -4.70 -30.64 -18.24
CA TYR A 480 -4.36 -31.77 -17.38
C TYR A 480 -4.20 -33.02 -18.24
N ASN A 481 -3.00 -33.29 -18.75
CA ASN A 481 -2.71 -34.45 -19.62
C ASN A 481 -3.68 -34.62 -20.81
N GLY A 482 -4.15 -33.52 -21.41
CA GLY A 482 -5.12 -33.50 -22.52
C GLY A 482 -6.58 -33.28 -22.11
N TYR A 483 -6.89 -33.27 -20.82
CA TYR A 483 -8.19 -32.87 -20.29
C TYR A 483 -8.17 -31.39 -19.92
N TYR A 484 -9.16 -30.62 -20.39
CA TYR A 484 -9.22 -29.18 -20.16
C TYR A 484 -10.23 -28.83 -19.06
N LYS A 485 -9.90 -27.82 -18.24
CA LYS A 485 -10.80 -27.13 -17.31
C LYS A 485 -10.89 -25.67 -17.75
N GLY A 486 -12.10 -25.21 -18.07
CA GLY A 486 -12.39 -23.89 -18.61
C GLY A 486 -12.98 -22.93 -17.58
N ARG A 487 -12.73 -21.63 -17.75
CA ARG A 487 -13.37 -20.53 -17.01
C ARG A 487 -13.52 -19.30 -17.90
N VAL A 488 -14.59 -18.53 -17.71
CA VAL A 488 -14.95 -17.38 -18.56
C VAL A 488 -15.11 -16.11 -17.71
N THR A 489 -14.11 -15.22 -17.73
CA THR A 489 -14.11 -13.96 -16.97
C THR A 489 -14.45 -12.75 -17.84
N PRO A 490 -15.11 -11.72 -17.28
CA PRO A 490 -15.46 -10.52 -18.02
C PRO A 490 -14.26 -9.62 -18.26
N GLY A 491 -14.33 -8.83 -19.33
CA GLY A 491 -13.47 -7.69 -19.55
C GLY A 491 -14.06 -6.67 -20.50
N TYR A 492 -13.27 -5.66 -20.83
CA TYR A 492 -13.68 -4.56 -21.71
C TYR A 492 -12.50 -4.09 -22.55
N CYS A 493 -12.77 -3.69 -23.79
CA CYS A 493 -11.85 -2.95 -24.63
C CYS A 493 -12.27 -1.47 -24.67
N ASP A 494 -11.49 -0.66 -23.95
CA ASP A 494 -11.69 0.76 -23.69
C ASP A 494 -11.28 1.59 -24.91
N GLN A 495 -12.25 2.31 -25.48
CA GLN A 495 -12.00 3.17 -26.62
C GLN A 495 -11.37 4.47 -26.15
N ILE A 496 -10.04 4.51 -26.16
CA ILE A 496 -9.30 5.75 -25.96
C ILE A 496 -9.62 6.77 -27.06
N ALA A 497 -9.66 8.06 -26.70
CA ALA A 497 -9.45 9.12 -27.70
C ALA A 497 -8.08 8.90 -28.38
N HIS A 498 -8.03 8.92 -29.72
CA HIS A 498 -6.91 8.42 -30.53
C HIS A 498 -5.52 8.82 -30.02
N TYR A 499 -4.64 7.81 -29.90
CA TYR A 499 -3.20 8.01 -29.79
C TYR A 499 -2.71 8.87 -30.95
N SER A 500 -2.23 10.08 -30.66
CA SER A 500 -1.50 10.90 -31.63
C SER A 500 -0.02 10.50 -31.60
N PRO A 501 0.58 10.04 -32.71
CA PRO A 501 2.03 9.79 -32.76
C PRO A 501 2.88 11.06 -32.64
N GLN A 502 2.27 12.24 -32.47
CA GLN A 502 2.94 13.55 -32.52
C GLN A 502 3.33 14.12 -31.15
N VAL A 503 3.79 13.28 -30.21
CA VAL A 503 4.63 13.74 -29.08
C VAL A 503 5.94 12.94 -28.95
N GLN A 504 6.56 12.61 -30.09
CA GLN A 504 8.03 12.72 -30.21
C GLN A 504 8.47 14.18 -30.50
N GLY A 505 7.53 15.13 -30.48
CA GLY A 505 7.81 16.56 -30.58
C GLY A 505 8.30 17.13 -29.25
N PHE A 506 9.50 17.69 -29.28
CA PHE A 506 10.11 18.47 -28.20
C PHE A 506 9.11 19.44 -27.53
N VAL A 507 8.68 19.13 -26.30
CA VAL A 507 8.24 20.17 -25.36
C VAL A 507 9.50 20.65 -24.65
N ILE A 508 10.21 21.59 -25.28
CA ILE A 508 11.25 22.35 -24.59
C ILE A 508 10.56 23.02 -23.39
N PRO A 509 10.96 22.75 -22.13
CA PRO A 509 10.44 23.49 -21.00
C PRO A 509 10.73 24.97 -21.25
N GLU A 510 9.67 25.78 -21.34
CA GLU A 510 9.81 27.17 -21.79
C GLU A 510 10.87 27.86 -20.94
N ASN A 511 11.91 28.38 -21.60
CA ASN A 511 13.16 28.74 -20.95
C ASN A 511 12.94 29.91 -19.96
N GLN A 512 12.60 29.59 -18.72
CA GLN A 512 12.93 30.41 -17.57
C GLN A 512 14.45 30.38 -17.41
N ASN A 513 15.10 31.16 -18.29
CA ASN A 513 16.42 31.74 -18.11
C ASN A 513 16.37 32.65 -16.89
N VAL A 514 16.28 32.04 -15.71
CA VAL A 514 16.74 32.65 -14.47
C VAL A 514 18.25 32.82 -14.67
N MET A 515 18.63 33.96 -15.22
CA MET A 515 20.02 34.38 -15.31
C MET A 515 20.53 34.60 -13.89
N VAL A 516 20.95 33.51 -13.25
CA VAL A 516 21.73 33.52 -12.01
C VAL A 516 23.03 34.25 -12.32
N ARG A 517 23.02 35.57 -12.14
CA ARG A 517 24.21 36.41 -12.28
C ARG A 517 25.24 35.89 -11.30
N GLU A 518 26.33 35.33 -11.82
CA GLU A 518 27.50 34.99 -11.01
C GLU A 518 27.91 36.21 -10.17
N LYS A 519 27.76 36.07 -8.86
CA LYS A 519 28.28 37.00 -7.87
C LYS A 519 29.24 36.23 -6.98
N THR A 520 30.45 36.02 -7.47
CA THR A 520 31.60 35.72 -6.62
C THR A 520 31.80 36.88 -5.64
N ARG A 521 31.22 36.76 -4.44
CA ARG A 521 31.45 37.63 -3.29
C ARG A 521 31.87 36.77 -2.10
N ALA A 522 32.68 37.36 -1.22
CA ALA A 522 33.03 36.74 0.05
C ALA A 522 31.81 36.64 0.97
N ILE A 523 31.75 35.56 1.74
CA ILE A 523 30.61 35.16 2.57
C ILE A 523 30.42 36.13 3.74
N THR A 524 29.16 36.44 4.07
CA THR A 524 28.74 37.19 5.27
C THR A 524 27.51 36.52 5.90
N PRO A 525 27.22 36.70 7.21
CA PRO A 525 26.79 35.58 8.07
C PRO A 525 25.42 34.92 7.86
N VAL A 526 24.59 35.36 6.92
CA VAL A 526 23.23 34.83 6.71
C VAL A 526 22.91 34.83 5.21
N GLU A 527 23.09 33.68 4.56
CA GLU A 527 22.61 33.46 3.18
C GLU A 527 21.18 32.88 3.21
N SER A 528 20.33 33.46 2.36
CA SER A 528 18.91 33.12 2.19
C SER A 528 18.69 32.25 0.96
N CYS A 529 17.85 31.23 1.05
CA CYS A 529 17.54 30.33 -0.06
C CYS A 529 16.46 30.89 -0.99
N SER A 530 16.51 30.50 -2.26
CA SER A 530 15.50 30.89 -3.26
C SER A 530 14.24 30.01 -3.27
N ILE A 531 14.36 28.75 -2.81
CA ILE A 531 13.27 27.76 -2.68
C ILE A 531 13.58 26.91 -1.44
N ASN A 532 12.62 26.74 -0.54
CA ASN A 532 12.74 25.86 0.64
C ASN A 532 12.52 24.38 0.27
N ASN A 533 13.32 23.48 0.82
CA ASN A 533 13.11 22.04 0.67
C ASN A 533 12.18 21.51 1.78
N ILE A 534 10.93 21.17 1.44
CA ILE A 534 9.91 20.76 2.43
C ILE A 534 10.20 19.34 2.96
N ASP A 535 10.75 18.45 2.14
CA ASP A 535 10.95 17.03 2.44
C ASP A 535 12.08 16.75 3.45
N VAL A 536 12.80 17.79 3.88
CA VAL A 536 13.82 17.74 4.94
C VAL A 536 13.44 18.55 6.19
N ILE A 537 12.22 19.10 6.25
CA ILE A 537 11.76 19.82 7.46
C ILE A 537 11.67 18.85 8.66
N ASN A 538 11.18 17.63 8.42
CA ASN A 538 11.22 16.51 9.36
C ASN A 538 12.24 15.44 8.92
N ASP A 539 12.62 14.55 9.83
CA ASP A 539 13.41 13.35 9.56
C ASP A 539 12.64 12.13 10.10
N PRO A 540 12.05 11.26 9.25
CA PRO A 540 11.17 10.18 9.69
C PRO A 540 11.89 9.14 10.55
N ARG A 541 13.22 9.13 10.56
CA ARG A 541 14.07 8.26 11.39
C ARG A 541 14.05 8.67 12.87
N LEU A 542 13.53 9.85 13.20
CA LEU A 542 13.25 10.26 14.57
C LEU A 542 12.00 9.57 15.15
N ASP A 543 11.06 9.17 14.29
CA ASP A 543 9.87 8.42 14.67
C ASP A 543 10.16 6.91 14.81
N SER A 544 9.26 6.20 15.50
CA SER A 544 9.34 4.73 15.65
C SER A 544 9.28 4.03 14.28
N PRO A 545 10.21 3.11 13.95
CA PRO A 545 10.23 2.40 12.67
C PRO A 545 8.88 1.78 12.31
N ASN A 546 8.43 1.96 11.07
CA ASN A 546 7.07 1.60 10.65
C ASN A 546 6.97 0.25 9.92
N GLN A 547 8.11 -0.35 9.57
CA GLN A 547 8.18 -1.69 9.00
C GLN A 547 9.37 -2.47 9.58
N PHE A 548 9.17 -3.77 9.80
CA PHE A 548 10.14 -4.69 10.40
C PHE A 548 10.30 -5.93 9.53
N ILE A 549 11.50 -6.16 9.00
CA ILE A 549 11.77 -7.22 8.02
C ILE A 549 12.72 -8.25 8.63
N PHE A 550 12.25 -9.48 8.80
CA PHE A 550 13.08 -10.61 9.22
C PHE A 550 13.63 -11.32 7.98
N ILE A 551 14.95 -11.53 7.91
CA ILE A 551 15.61 -12.26 6.83
C ILE A 551 16.36 -13.44 7.44
N LEU A 552 16.01 -14.67 7.03
CA LEU A 552 16.55 -15.89 7.63
C LEU A 552 17.34 -16.73 6.60
N GLU A 553 18.63 -16.88 6.85
CA GLU A 553 19.50 -17.80 6.12
C GLU A 553 19.23 -19.25 6.52
N GLN A 554 18.85 -20.09 5.55
CA GLN A 554 18.46 -21.50 5.75
C GLN A 554 19.67 -22.43 5.98
N HIS A 555 20.64 -22.01 6.80
CA HIS A 555 21.77 -22.82 7.26
C HIS A 555 21.43 -23.54 8.57
N ILE A 556 21.80 -24.83 8.68
CA ILE A 556 21.40 -25.69 9.82
C ILE A 556 21.85 -25.15 11.18
N GLY A 557 22.99 -24.44 11.24
CA GLY A 557 23.50 -23.82 12.47
C GLY A 557 22.54 -22.79 13.07
N ASN A 558 21.64 -22.20 12.26
CA ASN A 558 20.72 -21.16 12.69
C ASN A 558 19.43 -21.72 13.32
N LEU A 559 19.13 -23.00 13.12
CA LEU A 559 17.86 -23.65 13.51
C LEU A 559 17.47 -23.38 14.96
N LYS A 560 18.39 -23.52 15.92
CA LYS A 560 18.09 -23.32 17.34
C LYS A 560 17.76 -21.85 17.68
N VAL A 561 18.42 -20.89 17.03
CA VAL A 561 18.09 -19.46 17.19
C VAL A 561 16.72 -19.17 16.58
N TYR A 562 16.34 -19.80 15.47
CA TYR A 562 15.01 -19.62 14.86
C TYR A 562 13.91 -20.27 15.69
N GLN A 563 14.20 -21.36 16.40
CA GLN A 563 13.28 -21.94 17.41
C GLN A 563 13.05 -20.97 18.58
N THR A 564 14.10 -20.35 19.15
CA THR A 564 13.96 -19.30 20.17
C THR A 564 13.18 -18.08 19.62
N LEU A 565 13.51 -17.63 18.41
CA LEU A 565 12.86 -16.49 17.76
C LEU A 565 11.36 -16.75 17.53
N ALA A 566 10.98 -17.93 17.04
CA ALA A 566 9.58 -18.30 16.84
C ALA A 566 8.81 -18.43 18.15
N ALA A 567 9.44 -18.97 19.21
CA ALA A 567 8.84 -19.08 20.55
C ALA A 567 8.64 -17.72 21.25
N GLU A 568 9.31 -16.66 20.79
CA GLU A 568 9.22 -15.32 21.37
C GLU A 568 8.67 -14.25 20.41
N ILE A 569 8.27 -14.60 19.18
CA ILE A 569 7.88 -13.63 18.15
C ILE A 569 6.69 -12.75 18.57
N GLU A 570 5.74 -13.31 19.33
CA GLU A 570 4.63 -12.56 19.93
C GLU A 570 5.12 -11.46 20.88
N LYS A 571 6.10 -11.78 21.75
CA LYS A 571 6.67 -10.81 22.69
C LYS A 571 7.41 -9.70 21.93
N ILE A 572 8.20 -10.08 20.92
CA ILE A 572 9.01 -9.17 20.10
C ILE A 572 8.12 -8.20 19.30
N VAL A 573 7.05 -8.70 18.66
CA VAL A 573 6.08 -7.86 17.94
C VAL A 573 5.37 -6.88 18.88
N ASN A 574 5.00 -7.33 20.09
CA ASN A 574 4.36 -6.48 21.10
C ASN A 574 5.25 -5.33 21.63
N LEU A 575 6.58 -5.37 21.46
CA LEU A 575 7.49 -4.27 21.84
C LEU A 575 7.21 -2.97 21.06
N VAL A 576 6.74 -3.10 19.80
CA VAL A 576 6.61 -1.99 18.84
C VAL A 576 5.19 -1.79 18.31
N ASN A 577 4.32 -2.79 18.46
CA ASN A 577 2.90 -2.73 18.10
C ASN A 577 2.09 -3.57 19.10
N PRO A 578 1.73 -3.03 20.28
CA PRO A 578 0.98 -3.78 21.28
C PRO A 578 -0.38 -4.20 20.71
N VAL A 579 -0.65 -5.51 20.73
CA VAL A 579 -1.79 -6.14 20.04
C VAL A 579 -3.11 -5.57 20.55
N THR A 580 -3.63 -4.59 19.81
CA THR A 580 -4.88 -3.88 20.08
C THR A 580 -5.56 -3.54 18.75
N GLU A 581 -6.85 -3.87 18.61
CA GLU A 581 -7.57 -3.88 17.32
C GLU A 581 -7.92 -2.49 16.77
N ASN A 582 -7.43 -1.43 17.43
CA ASN A 582 -7.85 -0.05 17.18
C ASN A 582 -7.10 0.58 15.99
N SER A 583 -5.80 0.29 15.80
CA SER A 583 -5.07 0.70 14.59
C SER A 583 -3.83 -0.16 14.32
N TYR A 584 -3.76 -0.82 13.17
CA TYR A 584 -2.53 -1.49 12.71
C TYR A 584 -1.60 -0.45 12.05
N GLN A 585 -0.53 -0.07 12.76
CA GLN A 585 0.39 0.98 12.30
C GLN A 585 1.73 0.45 11.75
N LYS A 586 2.09 -0.80 12.05
CA LYS A 586 3.38 -1.42 11.70
C LYS A 586 3.21 -2.57 10.71
N GLU A 587 4.12 -2.72 9.76
CA GLU A 587 4.16 -3.87 8.83
C GLU A 587 5.31 -4.82 9.16
N PHE A 588 5.06 -6.12 9.10
CA PHE A 588 6.03 -7.16 9.42
C PHE A 588 6.20 -8.11 8.23
N THR A 589 7.44 -8.38 7.83
CA THR A 589 7.79 -9.16 6.63
C THR A 589 8.76 -10.28 6.97
N LEU A 590 8.60 -11.46 6.37
CA LEU A 590 9.54 -12.58 6.45
C LEU A 590 10.12 -12.91 5.07
N ILE A 591 11.45 -12.95 4.98
CA ILE A 591 12.24 -13.36 3.81
C ILE A 591 13.11 -14.56 4.23
N VAL A 592 13.26 -15.55 3.36
CA VAL A 592 14.20 -16.67 3.57
C VAL A 592 15.09 -16.86 2.36
N PHE A 593 16.32 -17.35 2.56
CA PHE A 593 17.25 -17.59 1.47
C PHE A 593 18.26 -18.72 1.76
N ASN A 594 18.78 -19.30 0.70
CA ASN A 594 19.93 -20.21 0.69
C ASN A 594 20.86 -19.85 -0.48
N ASP A 595 21.55 -20.81 -1.08
CA ASP A 595 22.42 -20.65 -2.27
C ASP A 595 21.71 -21.01 -3.60
N VAL A 596 20.41 -21.33 -3.57
CA VAL A 596 19.58 -21.66 -4.75
C VAL A 596 18.44 -20.66 -4.95
N ASN A 597 17.79 -20.20 -3.87
CA ASN A 597 16.71 -19.23 -3.91
C ASN A 597 16.80 -18.19 -2.77
N SER A 598 16.13 -17.06 -3.00
CA SER A 598 15.85 -16.02 -2.01
C SER A 598 14.44 -15.54 -2.29
N ARG A 599 13.56 -15.57 -1.29
CA ARG A 599 12.11 -15.36 -1.49
C ARG A 599 11.44 -14.73 -0.28
N VAL A 600 10.47 -13.86 -0.53
CA VAL A 600 9.65 -13.26 0.52
C VAL A 600 8.49 -14.22 0.78
N LEU A 601 8.40 -14.78 1.99
CA LEU A 601 7.38 -15.79 2.31
C LEU A 601 6.01 -15.15 2.62
N PHE A 602 6.02 -13.98 3.26
CA PHE A 602 4.83 -13.14 3.47
C PHE A 602 5.21 -11.75 4.00
N SER A 603 4.29 -10.81 3.81
CA SER A 603 4.19 -9.58 4.62
C SER A 603 2.80 -9.50 5.24
N SER A 604 2.66 -8.78 6.35
CA SER A 604 1.41 -8.61 7.09
C SER A 604 1.47 -7.34 7.95
N TYR A 605 0.46 -6.46 7.85
CA TYR A 605 0.32 -5.31 8.76
C TYR A 605 -0.46 -5.69 10.04
N ASN A 606 -1.26 -6.75 9.99
CA ASN A 606 -1.88 -7.33 11.15
C ASN A 606 -0.82 -8.15 11.94
N PRO A 607 -0.51 -7.79 13.20
CA PRO A 607 0.52 -8.48 13.99
C PRO A 607 0.11 -9.92 14.31
N ASN A 608 -1.18 -10.20 14.52
CA ASN A 608 -1.66 -11.55 14.86
C ASN A 608 -1.53 -12.50 13.66
N ASN A 609 -1.84 -12.00 12.46
CA ASN A 609 -1.61 -12.73 11.20
C ASN A 609 -0.11 -13.01 10.99
N PHE A 610 0.76 -12.04 11.27
CA PHE A 610 2.21 -12.22 11.20
C PHE A 610 2.70 -13.28 12.20
N ILE A 611 2.39 -13.10 13.50
CA ILE A 611 2.78 -14.00 14.60
C ILE A 611 2.37 -15.44 14.29
N LYS A 612 1.09 -15.65 13.93
CA LYS A 612 0.56 -16.98 13.57
C LYS A 612 1.35 -17.59 12.41
N LYS A 613 1.43 -16.89 11.28
CA LYS A 613 2.06 -17.43 10.06
C LYS A 613 3.57 -17.64 10.24
N PHE A 614 4.23 -16.85 11.09
CA PHE A 614 5.63 -17.04 11.47
C PHE A 614 5.82 -18.35 12.24
N MET A 615 5.01 -18.59 13.28
CA MET A 615 5.05 -19.84 14.06
C MET A 615 4.68 -21.07 13.22
N GLU A 616 3.80 -20.93 12.22
CA GLU A 616 3.46 -22.00 11.27
C GLU A 616 4.61 -22.31 10.29
N VAL A 617 5.34 -21.29 9.83
CA VAL A 617 6.36 -21.40 8.77
C VAL A 617 7.74 -21.83 9.28
N ILE A 618 8.24 -21.31 10.40
CA ILE A 618 9.61 -21.61 10.88
C ILE A 618 9.89 -23.12 11.07
N PRO A 619 8.95 -23.94 11.61
CA PRO A 619 9.13 -25.39 11.70
C PRO A 619 9.09 -26.14 10.37
N GLN A 620 8.64 -25.50 9.28
CA GLN A 620 8.52 -26.08 7.94
C GLN A 620 9.67 -25.68 7.01
N LEU A 621 10.61 -24.84 7.47
CA LEU A 621 11.78 -24.48 6.68
C LEU A 621 12.72 -25.69 6.54
N GLU A 622 13.19 -25.93 5.32
CA GLU A 622 14.30 -26.84 5.06
C GLU A 622 15.63 -26.13 5.38
N TYR A 623 16.64 -26.88 5.82
CA TYR A 623 17.94 -26.32 6.23
C TYR A 623 19.10 -27.09 5.59
N SER A 624 20.08 -26.36 5.07
CA SER A 624 21.28 -26.92 4.45
C SER A 624 22.43 -27.04 5.45
N ASN A 625 23.19 -28.13 5.36
CA ASN A 625 24.37 -28.37 6.21
C ASN A 625 25.58 -27.48 5.88
N SER A 626 25.54 -26.84 4.72
CA SER A 626 26.53 -25.89 4.20
C SER A 626 25.87 -25.06 3.10
N LEU A 627 26.23 -23.79 2.98
CA LEU A 627 25.86 -22.94 1.82
C LEU A 627 27.17 -22.53 1.13
N GLN A 628 27.29 -22.72 -0.18
CA GLN A 628 28.55 -22.40 -0.88
C GLN A 628 28.69 -20.89 -1.15
N SER A 629 27.66 -20.30 -1.74
CA SER A 629 27.60 -18.90 -2.14
C SER A 629 26.16 -18.42 -2.02
N SER A 630 25.77 -17.92 -0.84
CA SER A 630 24.37 -17.64 -0.55
C SER A 630 23.83 -16.45 -1.34
N LEU A 631 22.54 -16.47 -1.67
CA LEU A 631 21.84 -15.37 -2.34
C LEU A 631 21.52 -14.20 -1.38
N GLY A 632 22.40 -13.95 -0.41
CA GLY A 632 22.20 -12.94 0.63
C GLY A 632 22.00 -11.53 0.08
N LEU A 633 22.73 -11.15 -0.97
CA LEU A 633 22.54 -9.86 -1.65
C LEU A 633 21.18 -9.75 -2.35
N LEU A 634 20.60 -10.86 -2.82
CA LEU A 634 19.25 -10.85 -3.38
C LEU A 634 18.20 -10.61 -2.28
N SER A 635 18.43 -11.13 -1.07
CA SER A 635 17.57 -10.85 0.08
C SER A 635 17.66 -9.38 0.55
N ILE A 636 18.81 -8.72 0.42
CA ILE A 636 18.96 -7.26 0.61
C ILE A 636 18.11 -6.51 -0.43
N VAL A 637 18.26 -6.84 -1.73
CA VAL A 637 17.46 -6.24 -2.81
C VAL A 637 15.96 -6.45 -2.60
N GLN A 638 15.54 -7.65 -2.17
CA GLN A 638 14.15 -7.94 -1.81
C GLN A 638 13.71 -7.10 -0.62
N ALA A 639 14.49 -6.97 0.46
CA ALA A 639 14.13 -6.17 1.63
C ALA A 639 13.97 -4.67 1.30
N GLN A 640 14.90 -4.11 0.50
CA GLN A 640 14.77 -2.74 0.00
C GLN A 640 13.54 -2.58 -0.90
N LYS A 641 13.31 -3.52 -1.82
CA LYS A 641 12.06 -3.57 -2.59
C LYS A 641 10.83 -3.78 -1.72
N GLN A 642 10.94 -4.38 -0.53
CA GLN A 642 9.81 -4.57 0.38
C GLN A 642 9.46 -3.31 1.18
N ASN A 643 10.43 -2.41 1.42
CA ASN A 643 10.21 -1.14 2.10
C ASN A 643 9.09 -0.31 1.44
N ILE A 644 8.02 -0.01 2.17
CA ILE A 644 6.89 0.84 1.73
C ILE A 644 6.40 1.77 2.85
N LYS A 645 7.24 2.02 3.85
CA LYS A 645 6.98 2.91 4.98
C LYS A 645 8.21 3.81 5.16
N PRO A 646 8.09 5.03 5.70
CA PRO A 646 9.20 6.00 5.69
C PRO A 646 10.37 5.64 6.63
N THR A 647 10.31 4.49 7.31
CA THR A 647 11.36 3.91 8.16
C THR A 647 11.21 2.39 8.23
N SER A 648 12.29 1.65 7.98
CA SER A 648 12.37 0.19 8.09
C SER A 648 13.56 -0.27 8.93
N GLN A 649 13.35 -1.24 9.82
CA GLN A 649 14.43 -2.03 10.42
C GLN A 649 14.44 -3.45 9.84
N VAL A 650 15.62 -3.94 9.50
CA VAL A 650 15.84 -5.30 9.00
C VAL A 650 16.65 -6.08 10.02
N PHE A 651 16.21 -7.31 10.29
CA PHE A 651 16.84 -8.26 11.19
C PHE A 651 17.32 -9.45 10.35
N TYR A 652 18.58 -9.38 9.91
CA TYR A 652 19.22 -10.33 9.01
C TYR A 652 19.97 -11.38 9.83
N PHE A 653 19.56 -12.65 9.77
CA PHE A 653 20.22 -13.73 10.47
C PHE A 653 21.07 -14.58 9.52
N THR A 654 22.36 -14.72 9.82
CA THR A 654 23.37 -15.34 8.95
C THR A 654 24.37 -16.18 9.74
N ASN A 655 25.03 -17.14 9.08
CA ASN A 655 26.03 -18.00 9.70
C ASN A 655 27.44 -17.71 9.18
N GLN A 656 28.45 -17.64 10.07
CA GLN A 656 29.83 -17.37 9.65
C GLN A 656 30.48 -18.52 8.85
N ALA A 657 29.89 -19.71 8.83
CA ALA A 657 30.25 -20.76 7.87
C ALA A 657 29.96 -20.35 6.41
N THR A 658 28.97 -19.48 6.18
CA THR A 658 28.56 -18.93 4.88
C THR A 658 29.51 -17.80 4.46
N THR A 659 30.75 -18.14 4.14
CA THR A 659 31.84 -17.16 3.91
C THR A 659 31.73 -16.35 2.60
N THR A 660 30.86 -16.75 1.65
CA THR A 660 30.67 -16.03 0.37
C THR A 660 29.21 -15.78 0.04
N VAL A 661 28.95 -14.68 -0.69
CA VAL A 661 27.64 -14.30 -1.21
C VAL A 661 27.69 -14.17 -2.73
N ALA A 662 26.65 -14.67 -3.40
CA ALA A 662 26.52 -14.58 -4.83
C ALA A 662 26.49 -13.12 -5.27
N GLN A 663 27.30 -12.78 -6.27
CA GLN A 663 27.18 -11.49 -6.94
C GLN A 663 25.93 -11.48 -7.81
N ILE A 664 25.19 -10.39 -7.74
CA ILE A 664 23.95 -10.15 -8.49
C ILE A 664 24.06 -8.81 -9.22
N ASP A 665 23.19 -8.57 -10.19
CA ASP A 665 23.00 -7.25 -10.78
C ASP A 665 22.62 -6.20 -9.71
N ARG A 666 22.92 -4.92 -10.01
CA ARG A 666 22.93 -3.80 -9.04
C ARG A 666 21.64 -3.62 -8.24
N GLY A 667 21.77 -2.95 -7.10
CA GLY A 667 20.65 -2.53 -6.23
C GLY A 667 20.79 -2.99 -4.77
N TRP A 668 21.87 -3.72 -4.44
CA TRP A 668 22.29 -3.99 -3.05
C TRP A 668 23.31 -2.96 -2.56
N ASP A 669 24.01 -2.32 -3.50
CA ASP A 669 25.05 -1.31 -3.37
C ASP A 669 24.49 0.10 -3.13
N ILE A 670 23.25 0.36 -3.60
CA ILE A 670 22.49 1.58 -3.28
C ILE A 670 21.62 1.30 -2.05
N ILE A 671 21.94 1.89 -0.89
CA ILE A 671 21.11 1.75 0.32
C ILE A 671 20.26 3.00 0.57
N ASP A 672 18.95 2.81 0.79
CA ASP A 672 18.03 3.87 1.22
C ASP A 672 18.42 4.37 2.63
N ARG A 673 18.54 5.69 2.80
CA ARG A 673 18.85 6.32 4.10
C ARG A 673 17.84 5.99 5.22
N ASN A 674 16.67 5.46 4.85
CA ASN A 674 15.55 5.14 5.73
C ASN A 674 15.46 3.65 6.14
N ILE A 675 16.36 2.77 5.65
CA ILE A 675 16.42 1.35 6.02
C ILE A 675 17.69 1.02 6.81
N GLU A 676 17.57 0.24 7.88
CA GLU A 676 18.66 -0.14 8.77
C GLU A 676 18.84 -1.66 8.80
N PHE A 677 19.99 -2.18 8.36
CA PHE A 677 20.29 -3.62 8.31
C PHE A 677 21.08 -4.10 9.54
N ASN A 678 20.42 -4.87 10.40
CA ASN A 678 21.00 -5.43 11.62
C ASN A 678 21.32 -6.92 11.42
N PHE A 679 22.62 -7.25 11.43
CA PHE A 679 23.12 -8.59 11.18
C PHE A 679 23.32 -9.36 12.49
N PHE A 680 22.51 -10.39 12.68
CA PHE A 680 22.64 -11.40 13.73
C PHE A 680 23.51 -12.54 13.19
N THR A 681 24.77 -12.56 13.60
CA THR A 681 25.78 -13.53 13.12
C THR A 681 25.87 -14.71 14.06
N LEU A 682 25.80 -15.94 13.56
CA LEU A 682 26.15 -17.12 14.35
C LEU A 682 27.59 -17.53 14.07
N ALA A 683 28.39 -17.69 15.12
CA ALA A 683 29.79 -18.07 15.01
C ALA A 683 29.96 -19.52 14.54
N ASP A 684 30.90 -19.72 13.62
CA ASP A 684 31.27 -21.06 13.09
C ASP A 684 32.15 -21.87 14.07
N GLY A 685 32.71 -21.20 15.08
CA GLY A 685 33.62 -21.79 16.08
C GLY A 685 35.08 -21.92 15.63
N VAL A 686 35.41 -21.53 14.39
CA VAL A 686 36.74 -21.67 13.80
C VAL A 686 37.37 -20.29 13.52
N THR A 687 36.57 -19.31 13.08
CA THR A 687 37.00 -17.92 12.87
C THR A 687 37.55 -17.26 14.14
N THR A 688 38.64 -16.49 13.98
CA THR A 688 39.20 -15.64 15.05
C THR A 688 38.53 -14.27 15.15
N GLU A 689 37.78 -13.89 14.12
CA GLU A 689 37.08 -12.60 13.99
C GLU A 689 35.56 -12.85 14.00
N ILE A 690 35.03 -13.02 15.20
CA ILE A 690 33.61 -13.33 15.50
C ILE A 690 32.58 -12.28 14.99
N PHE A 691 33.02 -11.16 14.45
CA PHE A 691 32.18 -10.11 13.85
C PHE A 691 32.35 -10.00 12.33
N SER A 692 33.08 -10.92 11.71
CA SER A 692 33.22 -10.98 10.26
C SER A 692 31.88 -11.24 9.56
N LEU A 693 31.70 -10.54 8.44
CA LEU A 693 30.65 -10.72 7.44
C LEU A 693 31.31 -10.85 6.07
N PRO A 694 30.66 -11.49 5.07
CA PRO A 694 31.06 -11.34 3.68
C PRO A 694 31.15 -9.85 3.30
N LYS A 695 32.26 -9.41 2.70
CA LYS A 695 32.60 -8.00 2.43
C LYS A 695 31.48 -7.13 1.81
N PRO A 696 30.56 -7.64 0.96
CA PRO A 696 29.40 -6.89 0.52
C PRO A 696 28.38 -6.59 1.64
N LEU A 697 28.11 -7.54 2.53
CA LEU A 697 27.16 -7.39 3.66
C LEU A 697 27.73 -6.46 4.75
N GLU A 698 29.05 -6.48 4.96
CA GLU A 698 29.77 -5.51 5.80
C GLU A 698 29.58 -4.06 5.30
N LEU A 699 29.67 -3.84 3.97
CA LEU A 699 29.38 -2.53 3.38
C LEU A 699 27.92 -2.12 3.61
N VAL A 700 26.96 -3.03 3.39
CA VAL A 700 25.53 -2.78 3.66
C VAL A 700 25.30 -2.40 5.13
N GLN A 701 25.91 -3.13 6.08
CA GLN A 701 25.84 -2.83 7.51
C GLN A 701 26.36 -1.43 7.84
N LYS A 702 27.53 -1.04 7.33
CA LYS A 702 28.10 0.28 7.61
C LYS A 702 27.27 1.38 6.95
N MET A 703 26.92 1.26 5.65
CA MET A 703 26.10 2.24 4.92
C MET A 703 24.73 2.49 5.57
N SER A 704 24.07 1.44 6.08
CA SER A 704 22.76 1.55 6.72
C SER A 704 22.81 2.02 8.18
N ASN A 705 23.99 2.42 8.70
CA ASN A 705 24.25 2.60 10.14
C ASN A 705 23.77 1.40 11.01
N GLY A 706 23.83 0.19 10.47
CA GLY A 706 23.33 -1.05 11.06
C GLY A 706 24.18 -1.63 12.20
N ARG A 707 23.76 -2.76 12.75
CA ARG A 707 24.43 -3.47 13.86
C ARG A 707 25.04 -4.80 13.38
N ILE A 708 26.12 -5.25 14.03
CA ILE A 708 26.57 -6.65 14.02
C ILE A 708 26.41 -7.20 15.44
N ILE A 709 25.71 -8.34 15.58
CA ILE A 709 25.33 -8.91 16.86
C ILE A 709 25.64 -10.42 16.83
N PRO A 710 26.78 -10.87 17.39
CA PRO A 710 27.11 -12.28 17.40
C PRO A 710 26.33 -13.07 18.45
N LEU A 711 25.65 -14.11 17.99
CA LEU A 711 24.88 -15.07 18.78
C LEU A 711 25.66 -16.38 18.95
N SER A 712 25.51 -17.01 20.11
CA SER A 712 26.18 -18.26 20.48
C SER A 712 25.55 -19.53 19.88
N GLY A 713 24.47 -19.41 19.11
CA GLY A 713 23.59 -20.52 18.74
C GLY A 713 22.80 -21.13 19.92
N SER A 714 23.07 -20.69 21.16
CA SER A 714 22.53 -21.28 22.40
C SER A 714 21.58 -20.36 23.17
N GLU A 715 21.19 -19.23 22.58
CA GLU A 715 20.40 -18.18 23.21
C GLU A 715 19.02 -18.67 23.68
N ASN A 716 18.72 -18.47 24.96
CA ASN A 716 17.46 -18.91 25.59
C ASN A 716 16.35 -17.84 25.51
N THR A 717 16.69 -16.61 25.17
CA THR A 717 15.74 -15.51 24.91
C THR A 717 16.39 -14.45 24.02
N LEU A 718 15.59 -13.73 23.24
CA LEU A 718 16.01 -12.60 22.41
C LEU A 718 15.24 -11.30 22.71
N VAL A 719 14.17 -11.34 23.52
CA VAL A 719 13.25 -10.19 23.72
C VAL A 719 13.98 -8.93 24.21
N ASN A 720 14.86 -9.05 25.20
CA ASN A 720 15.60 -7.90 25.74
C ASN A 720 16.48 -7.24 24.68
N LEU A 721 17.14 -8.05 23.85
CA LEU A 721 17.97 -7.58 22.74
C LEU A 721 17.13 -6.83 21.69
N PHE A 722 15.93 -7.32 21.40
CA PHE A 722 14.99 -6.61 20.52
C PHE A 722 14.51 -5.28 21.13
N ALA A 723 14.27 -5.22 22.44
CA ALA A 723 13.87 -3.97 23.11
C ALA A 723 14.96 -2.87 23.02
N ASP A 724 16.22 -3.24 23.20
CA ASP A 724 17.38 -2.34 23.08
C ASP A 724 17.55 -1.77 21.65
N ILE A 725 17.33 -2.58 20.60
CA ILE A 725 17.57 -2.18 19.20
C ILE A 725 16.36 -1.56 18.50
N MET A 726 15.14 -1.99 18.81
CA MET A 726 13.91 -1.50 18.15
C MET A 726 13.54 -0.07 18.57
N SER A 727 14.13 0.43 19.64
CA SER A 727 13.87 1.74 20.22
C SER A 727 14.93 2.80 19.89
N THR A 728 16.12 2.41 19.39
CA THR A 728 17.27 3.29 19.16
C THR A 728 17.42 3.69 17.69
N ASN A 729 17.65 4.99 17.45
CA ASN A 729 17.61 5.63 16.12
C ASN A 729 18.83 6.51 15.80
N ALA A 730 19.78 6.63 16.74
CA ALA A 730 20.92 7.53 16.65
C ALA A 730 22.22 6.79 16.95
N LEU A 731 23.28 7.03 16.16
CA LEU A 731 24.62 6.46 16.33
C LEU A 731 25.64 7.58 16.60
N THR A 732 26.26 7.57 17.79
CA THR A 732 27.23 8.59 18.23
C THR A 732 28.68 8.08 18.25
N THR A 733 28.85 6.78 18.41
CA THR A 733 30.13 6.08 18.55
C THR A 733 30.05 4.76 17.80
N ASP A 734 30.99 4.49 16.90
CA ASP A 734 31.22 3.20 16.25
C ASP A 734 32.74 3.07 16.06
N ASN A 735 33.37 2.25 16.90
CA ASN A 735 34.82 2.15 16.96
C ASN A 735 35.25 0.72 17.25
N GLU A 736 36.27 0.26 16.55
CA GLU A 736 36.78 -1.11 16.59
C GLU A 736 38.31 -1.14 16.71
N ASN A 737 38.87 -2.29 17.06
CA ASN A 737 40.29 -2.57 17.15
C ASN A 737 40.52 -4.09 16.98
N TYR A 738 41.46 -4.51 16.13
CA TYR A 738 41.73 -5.93 15.86
C TYR A 738 42.52 -6.65 16.97
N ASP A 739 43.09 -5.94 17.93
CA ASP A 739 43.71 -6.51 19.13
C ASP A 739 43.20 -5.82 20.41
N CYS A 740 42.24 -6.49 21.05
CA CYS A 740 41.82 -6.20 22.42
C CYS A 740 42.27 -7.30 23.41
N GLN A 741 43.18 -8.19 22.97
CA GLN A 741 43.67 -9.33 23.73
C GLN A 741 44.97 -8.99 24.47
N SER A 742 45.92 -8.34 23.80
CA SER A 742 47.24 -8.01 24.37
C SER A 742 47.17 -6.92 25.45
N SER A 743 46.24 -5.97 25.29
CA SER A 743 46.02 -4.87 26.20
C SER A 743 44.56 -4.40 26.16
N PRO A 744 44.02 -3.75 27.22
CA PRO A 744 42.67 -3.23 27.19
C PRO A 744 42.57 -2.05 26.20
N TYR A 745 41.77 -2.20 25.15
CA TYR A 745 41.48 -1.10 24.23
C TYR A 745 40.69 -0.03 24.99
N LYS A 746 41.24 1.18 25.04
CA LYS A 746 40.62 2.37 25.64
C LYS A 746 40.15 3.30 24.54
N LEU A 747 38.90 3.74 24.66
CA LEU A 747 38.26 4.58 23.66
C LEU A 747 37.21 5.49 24.28
N ASP A 748 36.88 6.52 23.51
CA ASP A 748 35.97 7.60 23.90
C ASP A 748 34.56 7.30 23.40
N ALA A 749 33.60 7.25 24.32
CA ALA A 749 32.18 7.11 24.03
C ALA A 749 31.47 8.46 24.15
N PHE A 750 30.56 8.76 23.23
CA PHE A 750 29.85 10.03 23.16
C PHE A 750 28.39 9.86 23.57
N VAL A 751 27.99 10.44 24.70
CA VAL A 751 26.63 10.33 25.28
C VAL A 751 25.93 11.68 25.20
N GLU A 752 24.81 11.73 24.46
CA GLU A 752 24.00 12.94 24.28
C GLU A 752 23.24 13.36 25.54
N LYS A 753 23.07 14.67 25.71
CA LYS A 753 22.15 15.31 26.66
C LYS A 753 20.71 15.24 26.12
N ASN A 754 19.74 14.99 27.00
CA ASN A 754 18.29 14.98 26.68
C ASN A 754 17.82 13.90 25.68
N VAL A 755 18.38 12.68 25.73
CA VAL A 755 17.88 11.51 24.98
C VAL A 755 16.95 10.63 25.83
N ASP A 756 16.03 9.91 25.18
CA ASP A 756 15.01 9.08 25.84
C ASP A 756 15.53 7.71 26.32
N ALA A 757 16.62 7.20 25.71
CA ALA A 757 17.30 5.93 26.06
C ALA A 757 18.74 5.92 25.54
N THR A 758 19.62 5.11 26.14
CA THR A 758 21.06 5.03 25.77
C THR A 758 21.58 3.61 25.86
N VAL A 759 21.85 3.00 24.71
CA VAL A 759 22.32 1.62 24.60
C VAL A 759 23.79 1.57 24.21
N PHE A 760 24.60 0.92 25.04
CA PHE A 760 25.99 0.55 24.74
C PHE A 760 26.03 -0.90 24.27
N GLN A 761 26.54 -1.15 23.07
CA GLN A 761 26.66 -2.49 22.50
C GLN A 761 28.12 -2.82 22.22
N MET A 762 28.60 -3.94 22.77
CA MET A 762 30.00 -4.32 22.80
C MET A 762 30.18 -5.71 22.20
N VAL A 763 31.16 -5.86 21.30
CA VAL A 763 31.47 -7.11 20.58
C VAL A 763 32.93 -7.48 20.81
N GLY A 764 33.27 -8.76 21.00
CA GLY A 764 34.66 -9.25 21.02
C GLY A 764 34.78 -10.67 21.57
N THR A 765 35.75 -11.47 21.10
CA THR A 765 35.80 -12.91 21.42
C THR A 765 36.08 -13.16 22.91
N GLY A 766 35.08 -13.61 23.68
CA GLY A 766 35.23 -13.78 25.13
C GLY A 766 35.46 -12.44 25.84
N LEU A 767 34.47 -11.55 25.83
CA LEU A 767 34.53 -10.23 26.46
C LEU A 767 34.87 -10.32 27.96
N LYS A 768 35.85 -9.53 28.41
CA LYS A 768 36.32 -9.49 29.81
C LYS A 768 36.76 -8.07 30.21
N ASN A 769 36.86 -7.82 31.51
CA ASN A 769 37.42 -6.60 32.10
C ASN A 769 36.81 -5.26 31.60
N ILE A 770 35.55 -5.28 31.19
CA ILE A 770 34.85 -4.10 30.69
C ILE A 770 34.74 -3.05 31.81
N LYS A 771 35.17 -1.82 31.54
CA LYS A 771 35.01 -0.68 32.45
C LYS A 771 34.46 0.53 31.70
N ILE A 772 33.46 1.19 32.28
CA ILE A 772 32.87 2.43 31.78
C ILE A 772 33.01 3.50 32.86
N LEU A 773 33.47 4.68 32.47
CA LEU A 773 33.47 5.91 33.28
C LEU A 773 32.65 6.99 32.54
N ASP A 774 31.80 7.73 33.25
CA ASP A 774 31.12 8.90 32.68
C ASP A 774 32.06 10.11 32.52
N ALA A 775 31.52 11.25 32.07
CA ALA A 775 32.30 12.45 31.80
C ALA A 775 33.00 13.06 33.04
N ASP A 776 32.50 12.78 34.25
CA ASP A 776 33.12 13.21 35.52
C ASP A 776 34.03 12.11 36.12
N GLY A 777 34.20 10.98 35.41
CA GLY A 777 35.00 9.84 35.87
C GLY A 777 34.27 8.90 36.84
N LYS A 778 32.95 9.05 37.03
CA LYS A 778 32.15 8.15 37.86
C LYS A 778 31.99 6.80 37.16
N THR A 779 32.20 5.71 37.89
CA THR A 779 32.11 4.35 37.33
C THR A 779 30.66 3.93 37.10
N VAL A 780 30.36 3.43 35.90
CA VAL A 780 29.06 2.87 35.53
C VAL A 780 29.13 1.32 35.66
N PRO A 781 28.23 0.68 36.42
CA PRO A 781 28.30 -0.76 36.69
C PRO A 781 27.77 -1.58 35.51
N VAL A 782 28.68 -2.18 34.73
CA VAL A 782 28.37 -2.91 33.48
C VAL A 782 27.27 -3.96 33.68
N ASP A 783 27.48 -4.95 34.56
CA ASP A 783 26.58 -6.10 34.67
C ASP A 783 25.22 -5.75 35.30
N ALA A 784 25.10 -4.61 35.97
CA ALA A 784 23.84 -4.11 36.53
C ALA A 784 22.96 -3.36 35.52
N ASN A 785 23.49 -3.02 34.34
CA ASN A 785 22.76 -2.42 33.22
C ASN A 785 22.65 -3.40 32.02
N ALA A 786 23.11 -4.65 32.16
CA ALA A 786 23.16 -5.62 31.07
C ALA A 786 21.79 -6.26 30.81
N HIS A 787 21.12 -5.85 29.73
CA HIS A 787 19.84 -6.39 29.29
C HIS A 787 19.99 -7.71 28.51
N PHE A 788 21.04 -7.83 27.70
CA PHE A 788 21.38 -9.04 26.96
C PHE A 788 22.90 -9.26 26.98
N GLN A 789 23.34 -10.50 27.20
CA GLN A 789 24.76 -10.86 27.16
C GLN A 789 24.98 -12.33 26.80
N ASN A 790 26.02 -12.59 26.03
CA ASN A 790 26.63 -13.91 25.86
C ASN A 790 28.17 -13.77 25.99
N ALA A 791 28.95 -14.79 25.62
CA ALA A 791 30.41 -14.74 25.74
C ALA A 791 31.08 -13.70 24.81
N ASN A 792 30.42 -13.33 23.71
CA ASN A 792 30.98 -12.57 22.60
C ASN A 792 30.34 -11.17 22.43
N PHE A 793 29.22 -10.92 23.11
CA PHE A 793 28.41 -9.71 22.98
C PHE A 793 27.79 -9.29 24.32
N LYS A 794 27.75 -7.99 24.60
CA LYS A 794 26.90 -7.39 25.64
C LYS A 794 26.12 -6.20 25.09
N SER A 795 24.84 -6.11 25.44
CA SER A 795 23.97 -4.95 25.25
C SER A 795 23.56 -4.41 26.61
N LEU A 796 23.84 -3.12 26.85
CA LEU A 796 23.58 -2.42 28.11
C LEU A 796 22.67 -1.22 27.84
N ASP A 797 21.48 -1.16 28.45
CA ASP A 797 20.68 0.07 28.47
C ASP A 797 20.98 0.84 29.75
N ILE A 798 21.44 2.07 29.61
CA ILE A 798 22.01 2.86 30.70
C ILE A 798 21.12 4.08 30.95
N ASP A 799 20.51 4.12 32.13
CA ASP A 799 19.80 5.30 32.62
C ASP A 799 20.78 6.44 32.91
N ILE A 800 20.99 7.26 31.88
CA ILE A 800 21.89 8.42 31.91
C ILE A 800 21.44 9.53 32.87
N SER A 801 20.21 9.51 33.42
CA SER A 801 19.80 10.49 34.44
C SER A 801 20.63 10.40 35.72
N LYS A 802 21.34 9.27 35.90
CA LYS A 802 22.25 8.99 37.02
C LYS A 802 23.70 9.37 36.76
N TYR A 803 24.07 9.89 35.58
CA TYR A 803 25.46 10.08 35.13
C TYR A 803 25.63 11.40 34.35
N THR A 804 26.85 11.90 34.20
CA THR A 804 27.10 13.17 33.49
C THR A 804 27.27 12.94 31.99
N PRO A 805 26.40 13.50 31.10
CA PRO A 805 26.53 13.33 29.65
C PRO A 805 27.80 13.98 29.08
N GLY A 806 28.13 13.64 27.83
CA GLY A 806 29.33 14.14 27.14
C GLY A 806 30.29 13.03 26.76
N LYS A 807 31.56 13.19 27.12
CA LYS A 807 32.66 12.31 26.68
C LYS A 807 33.02 11.28 27.77
N TRP A 808 32.53 10.06 27.62
CA TRP A 808 32.73 8.93 28.52
C TRP A 808 33.99 8.14 28.13
N THR A 809 34.65 7.50 29.10
CA THR A 809 35.80 6.61 28.83
C THR A 809 35.37 5.16 28.96
N VAL A 810 35.55 4.37 27.90
CA VAL A 810 35.33 2.92 27.90
C VAL A 810 36.67 2.20 27.83
N SER A 811 36.76 1.03 28.47
CA SER A 811 37.89 0.10 28.36
C SER A 811 37.35 -1.31 28.15
N ILE A 812 37.80 -2.01 27.12
CA ILE A 812 37.34 -3.36 26.74
C ILE A 812 38.55 -4.30 26.67
N SER A 813 38.38 -5.59 26.99
CA SER A 813 39.36 -6.64 26.69
C SER A 813 38.68 -7.90 26.19
N THR A 814 39.40 -8.72 25.45
CA THR A 814 38.91 -9.99 24.88
C THR A 814 39.76 -11.17 25.34
N SER A 815 39.21 -12.38 25.21
CA SER A 815 40.01 -13.61 25.31
C SER A 815 40.93 -13.77 24.10
N ARG A 816 40.46 -13.39 22.90
CA ARG A 816 41.16 -13.49 21.62
C ARG A 816 40.76 -12.36 20.66
N GLY A 817 41.71 -11.87 19.86
CA GLY A 817 41.44 -10.96 18.73
C GLY A 817 40.75 -9.64 19.10
N GLY A 818 40.04 -9.08 18.14
CA GLY A 818 39.51 -7.72 18.20
C GLY A 818 38.22 -7.53 18.99
N CYS A 819 37.85 -6.25 19.15
CA CYS A 819 36.60 -5.82 19.77
C CYS A 819 36.04 -4.54 19.12
N GLN A 820 34.73 -4.36 19.22
CA GLN A 820 33.98 -3.19 18.76
C GLN A 820 33.11 -2.63 19.90
N LEU A 821 32.98 -1.31 19.93
CA LEU A 821 31.98 -0.58 20.70
C LEU A 821 31.08 0.18 19.73
N THR A 822 29.77 0.08 19.93
CA THR A 822 28.83 1.09 19.43
C THR A 822 28.04 1.69 20.58
N VAL A 823 27.75 2.99 20.47
CA VAL A 823 26.85 3.70 21.40
C VAL A 823 25.73 4.32 20.59
N ARG A 824 24.50 3.96 20.97
CA ARG A 824 23.27 4.37 20.31
C ARG A 824 22.31 5.01 21.29
N HIS A 825 21.50 5.93 20.80
CA HIS A 825 20.46 6.59 21.59
C HIS A 825 19.09 6.44 20.94
N LYS A 826 18.05 6.62 21.75
CA LYS A 826 16.75 7.10 21.27
C LYS A 826 16.75 8.63 21.39
N SER A 827 17.14 9.30 20.32
CA SER A 827 17.29 10.75 20.28
C SER A 827 16.18 11.39 19.47
N ARG A 828 15.81 12.62 19.85
CA ARG A 828 14.86 13.47 19.12
C ARG A 828 15.57 14.52 18.26
N ASN A 829 16.90 14.45 18.18
CA ASN A 829 17.74 15.36 17.41
C ASN A 829 18.20 14.66 16.12
N GLY A 830 17.84 15.22 14.96
CA GLY A 830 18.03 14.62 13.64
C GLY A 830 19.07 15.34 12.78
N VAL A 831 19.69 14.61 11.85
CA VAL A 831 20.64 15.14 10.88
C VAL A 831 20.37 14.58 9.49
N VAL A 832 20.17 15.48 8.53
CA VAL A 832 20.16 15.15 7.09
C VAL A 832 21.26 15.97 6.43
N TYR A 833 22.20 15.30 5.76
CA TYR A 833 23.16 15.95 4.88
C TYR A 833 22.57 16.13 3.48
N GLY A 834 23.04 17.16 2.78
CA GLY A 834 22.89 17.34 1.36
C GLY A 834 24.22 17.70 0.71
N PHE A 835 24.29 17.61 -0.62
CA PHE A 835 25.48 17.87 -1.43
C PHE A 835 25.11 18.72 -2.65
N THR A 836 25.84 19.82 -2.87
CA THR A 836 25.55 20.80 -3.94
C THR A 836 26.78 21.67 -4.27
N ASP A 837 26.85 22.23 -5.47
CA ASP A 837 27.92 23.16 -5.87
C ASP A 837 27.64 24.64 -5.52
N LYS A 838 26.40 24.95 -5.11
CA LYS A 838 25.83 26.28 -4.80
C LYS A 838 25.49 26.44 -3.32
N SER A 839 25.73 27.60 -2.72
CA SER A 839 25.46 27.85 -1.29
C SER A 839 24.02 28.30 -0.97
N ASP A 840 23.29 28.81 -1.96
CA ASP A 840 21.88 29.25 -1.87
C ASP A 840 20.86 28.14 -2.19
N ALA A 841 21.33 26.96 -2.62
CA ALA A 841 20.49 25.81 -2.94
C ALA A 841 20.02 25.07 -1.69
N ASP A 842 18.74 24.69 -1.66
CA ASP A 842 18.12 23.89 -0.58
C ASP A 842 17.54 22.55 -1.10
N ILE A 843 17.16 22.51 -2.38
CA ILE A 843 16.94 21.28 -3.15
C ILE A 843 18.33 20.76 -3.57
N VAL A 844 18.75 19.64 -3.00
CA VAL A 844 20.15 19.16 -3.05
C VAL A 844 20.22 17.63 -3.04
N ASN A 845 21.34 17.06 -3.49
CA ASN A 845 21.54 15.61 -3.57
C ASN A 845 21.81 15.02 -2.16
N THR A 846 21.33 13.80 -1.86
CA THR A 846 21.38 13.20 -0.51
C THR A 846 22.53 12.22 -0.28
N GLN A 847 23.11 11.64 -1.34
CA GLN A 847 24.38 10.92 -1.26
C GLN A 847 25.47 11.70 -1.99
N ILE A 848 26.72 11.27 -1.82
CA ILE A 848 27.88 11.91 -2.45
C ILE A 848 27.81 11.71 -3.97
N PRO A 849 27.75 12.79 -4.79
CA PRO A 849 27.70 12.66 -6.24
C PRO A 849 29.06 12.28 -6.85
N LEU A 850 30.17 12.71 -6.25
CA LEU A 850 31.52 12.58 -6.81
C LEU A 850 31.98 11.12 -7.09
N GLN A 851 31.36 10.12 -6.45
CA GLN A 851 31.56 8.70 -6.76
C GLN A 851 31.17 8.32 -8.21
N ARG A 852 30.35 9.15 -8.88
CA ARG A 852 29.90 8.95 -10.27
C ARG A 852 30.67 9.83 -11.26
N SER A 853 31.43 10.84 -10.79
CA SER A 853 32.17 11.76 -11.67
C SER A 853 33.36 11.06 -12.33
N ALA A 854 33.36 10.99 -13.65
CA ALA A 854 34.44 10.41 -14.46
C ALA A 854 35.72 11.27 -14.54
N LEU A 855 35.72 12.49 -13.96
CA LEU A 855 36.90 13.35 -13.92
C LEU A 855 37.89 12.91 -12.82
N PRO A 856 39.20 12.84 -13.08
CA PRO A 856 40.18 12.40 -12.08
C PRO A 856 40.39 13.40 -10.93
N THR A 857 39.90 14.63 -11.06
CA THR A 857 40.01 15.71 -10.08
C THR A 857 38.76 15.82 -9.21
N ASN A 858 38.95 16.03 -7.90
CA ASN A 858 37.84 16.20 -6.97
C ASN A 858 37.46 17.68 -6.88
N GLU A 859 36.30 18.03 -7.41
CA GLU A 859 35.75 19.39 -7.37
C GLU A 859 35.20 19.75 -5.97
N PRO A 860 35.51 20.93 -5.41
CA PRO A 860 34.99 21.33 -4.09
C PRO A 860 33.49 21.68 -4.10
N ILE A 861 32.73 21.03 -3.21
CA ILE A 861 31.27 21.18 -3.06
C ILE A 861 30.89 21.68 -1.67
N TYR A 862 29.68 22.23 -1.53
CA TYR A 862 29.09 22.54 -0.23
C TYR A 862 28.35 21.32 0.32
N ILE A 863 28.31 21.20 1.64
CA ILE A 863 27.48 20.23 2.36
C ILE A 863 26.46 21.00 3.21
N PRO A 864 25.24 21.27 2.71
CA PRO A 864 24.13 21.71 3.53
C PRO A 864 23.75 20.65 4.57
N ILE A 865 23.36 21.10 5.76
CA ILE A 865 23.05 20.25 6.89
C ILE A 865 21.75 20.71 7.53
N ARG A 866 20.76 19.82 7.58
CA ARG A 866 19.57 19.98 8.40
C ARG A 866 19.91 19.47 9.80
N ILE A 867 19.83 20.34 10.80
CA ILE A 867 19.83 19.93 12.21
C ILE A 867 18.43 20.16 12.78
N ILE A 868 17.79 19.07 13.18
CA ILE A 868 16.49 19.06 13.86
C ILE A 868 16.74 18.92 15.36
N GLN A 869 16.02 19.69 16.19
CA GLN A 869 16.09 19.61 17.65
C GLN A 869 14.70 19.29 18.21
N GLY A 870 14.60 18.31 19.10
CA GLY A 870 13.32 17.86 19.68
C GLY A 870 12.86 18.62 20.93
N THR A 871 13.52 19.74 21.28
CA THR A 871 13.28 20.51 22.51
C THR A 871 12.38 21.71 22.27
N GLN A 872 11.49 22.03 23.23
CA GLN A 872 10.59 23.20 23.16
C GLN A 872 11.34 24.54 23.10
N GLN A 873 12.59 24.58 23.53
CA GLN A 873 13.52 25.67 23.30
C GLN A 873 14.64 25.16 22.39
N LEU A 874 14.81 25.79 21.23
CA LEU A 874 15.92 25.49 20.33
C LEU A 874 17.22 26.03 20.94
N ALA A 875 18.21 25.15 21.13
CA ALA A 875 19.55 25.59 21.50
C ALA A 875 20.24 26.21 20.28
N LYS A 876 21.02 27.27 20.51
CA LYS A 876 22.03 27.70 19.55
C LYS A 876 23.19 26.70 19.60
N LEU A 877 23.64 26.25 18.43
CA LEU A 877 24.60 25.16 18.30
C LEU A 877 25.89 25.62 17.63
N THR A 878 27.02 25.36 18.28
CA THR A 878 28.34 25.36 17.63
C THR A 878 28.58 23.96 17.06
N SER A 879 28.69 23.85 15.74
CA SER A 879 28.72 22.56 15.02
C SER A 879 30.00 22.38 14.21
N ASN A 880 30.49 21.15 14.17
CA ASN A 880 31.72 20.77 13.48
C ASN A 880 31.49 19.46 12.71
N LEU A 881 31.95 19.41 11.45
CA LEU A 881 31.92 18.22 10.61
C LEU A 881 33.34 17.69 10.43
N GLU A 882 33.56 16.44 10.81
CA GLU A 882 34.78 15.68 10.50
C GLU A 882 34.50 14.66 9.41
N ILE A 883 35.41 14.58 8.43
CA ILE A 883 35.44 13.59 7.35
C ILE A 883 36.69 12.73 7.54
N GLN A 884 36.50 11.42 7.65
CA GLN A 884 37.57 10.44 7.84
C GLN A 884 37.60 9.42 6.70
N LEU A 885 38.80 9.01 6.28
CA LEU A 885 39.03 7.89 5.38
C LEU A 885 39.00 6.60 6.18
N VAL A 886 38.22 5.61 5.73
CA VAL A 886 38.19 4.27 6.34
C VAL A 886 38.85 3.28 5.38
N ASN A 887 39.85 2.55 5.87
CA ASN A 887 40.44 1.44 5.14
C ASN A 887 39.63 0.17 5.43
N ARG A 888 39.06 -0.46 4.39
CA ARG A 888 38.27 -1.71 4.51
C ARG A 888 39.07 -2.93 4.97
N ALA A 889 40.39 -2.82 5.08
CA ALA A 889 41.25 -3.83 5.70
C ALA A 889 41.69 -3.46 7.13
N ARG A 890 41.41 -2.22 7.60
CA ARG A 890 41.79 -1.65 8.90
C ARG A 890 40.80 -0.56 9.33
N TYR A 891 39.59 -0.97 9.67
CA TYR A 891 38.52 -0.07 10.16
C TYR A 891 38.89 0.62 11.50
N ASP A 892 39.83 0.05 12.25
CA ASP A 892 40.37 0.56 13.50
C ASP A 892 41.38 1.72 13.35
N GLN A 893 41.79 2.04 12.13
CA GLN A 893 42.73 3.12 11.83
C GLN A 893 42.12 4.16 10.85
N PRO A 894 40.97 4.76 11.19
CA PRO A 894 40.38 5.82 10.36
C PRO A 894 41.30 7.04 10.36
N THR A 895 41.55 7.60 9.18
CA THR A 895 42.45 8.75 9.01
C THR A 895 41.63 10.02 8.83
N SER A 896 41.75 10.98 9.75
CA SER A 896 41.10 12.28 9.63
C SER A 896 41.62 13.02 8.39
N TYR A 897 40.71 13.39 7.49
CA TYR A 897 41.04 13.97 6.18
C TYR A 897 40.68 15.46 6.12
N GLN A 898 39.49 15.83 6.60
CA GLN A 898 39.10 17.23 6.71
C GLN A 898 38.20 17.42 7.93
N ASN A 899 38.52 18.40 8.76
CA ASN A 899 37.68 18.87 9.86
C ASN A 899 37.28 20.32 9.56
N THR A 900 35.99 20.65 9.62
CA THR A 900 35.48 21.99 9.30
C THR A 900 34.37 22.45 10.24
N SER A 901 34.42 23.72 10.62
CA SER A 901 33.29 24.41 11.24
C SER A 901 32.09 24.43 10.28
N VAL A 902 30.90 24.29 10.85
CA VAL A 902 29.62 24.36 10.15
C VAL A 902 28.98 25.71 10.44
N LEU A 903 28.54 26.41 9.41
CA LEU A 903 27.95 27.75 9.46
C LEU A 903 26.42 27.65 9.48
N GLN A 904 25.75 28.61 10.11
CA GLN A 904 24.28 28.71 10.13
C GLN A 904 23.78 29.43 8.86
N ARG A 905 22.60 29.04 8.35
CA ARG A 905 21.88 29.71 7.24
C ARG A 905 20.63 30.42 7.76
N ASP A 906 19.97 31.19 6.91
CA ASP A 906 18.69 31.80 7.24
C ASP A 906 17.60 30.73 7.49
N SER A 907 17.22 30.54 8.75
CA SER A 907 16.16 29.60 9.12
C SER A 907 14.75 30.04 8.69
N ALA A 908 14.57 31.25 8.16
CA ALA A 908 13.29 31.68 7.58
C ALA A 908 13.12 31.27 6.11
N THR A 909 14.21 31.09 5.35
CA THR A 909 14.18 30.75 3.91
C THR A 909 14.84 29.40 3.57
N CYS A 910 15.73 28.88 4.40
CA CYS A 910 16.41 27.60 4.17
C CYS A 910 15.93 26.51 5.13
N SER A 911 15.47 25.37 4.60
CA SER A 911 15.20 24.18 5.40
C SER A 911 16.49 23.53 5.86
N PHE A 912 17.52 23.42 5.01
CA PHE A 912 18.88 23.10 5.46
C PHE A 912 19.44 24.33 6.20
N ASN A 913 19.24 24.35 7.53
CA ASN A 913 19.52 25.47 8.42
C ASN A 913 21.01 25.69 8.72
N TYR A 914 21.89 24.82 8.21
CA TYR A 914 23.35 24.92 8.32
C TYR A 914 24.04 24.50 7.02
N ILE A 915 25.33 24.84 6.84
CA ILE A 915 26.17 24.48 5.69
C ILE A 915 27.66 24.55 6.02
N THR A 916 28.48 23.75 5.35
CA THR A 916 29.94 23.88 5.40
C THR A 916 30.44 25.03 4.49
N PRO A 917 31.69 25.49 4.64
CA PRO A 917 32.49 26.00 3.52
C PRO A 917 32.58 24.98 2.37
N LYS A 918 33.22 25.33 1.24
CA LYS A 918 33.51 24.31 0.22
C LYS A 918 34.49 23.25 0.75
N VAL A 919 34.11 21.98 0.61
CA VAL A 919 34.83 20.78 1.06
C VAL A 919 35.21 19.97 -0.18
N THR A 920 36.45 19.47 -0.23
CA THR A 920 36.90 18.58 -1.30
C THR A 920 36.70 17.15 -0.85
N ILE A 921 35.61 16.49 -1.27
CA ILE A 921 35.34 15.11 -0.83
C ILE A 921 36.48 14.19 -1.28
N PRO A 922 37.02 13.30 -0.42
CA PRO A 922 38.06 12.36 -0.80
C PRO A 922 37.46 11.18 -1.59
N ARG A 923 38.15 10.72 -2.65
CA ARG A 923 37.84 9.45 -3.32
C ARG A 923 38.49 8.30 -2.54
N ASN A 924 37.69 7.60 -1.74
CA ASN A 924 38.09 6.42 -0.99
C ASN A 924 36.86 5.51 -0.85
N ASP A 925 37.02 4.19 -0.98
CA ASP A 925 35.94 3.19 -0.94
C ASP A 925 34.89 3.47 0.15
N LEU A 926 35.33 3.81 1.35
CA LEU A 926 34.47 4.09 2.49
C LEU A 926 34.91 5.35 3.22
N THR A 927 33.96 6.23 3.52
CA THR A 927 34.21 7.52 4.17
C THR A 927 33.21 7.77 5.28
N THR A 928 33.67 8.28 6.43
CA THR A 928 32.84 8.54 7.61
C THR A 928 32.66 10.04 7.80
N PHE A 929 31.41 10.48 7.89
CA PHE A 929 31.00 11.87 8.04
C PHE A 929 30.38 12.07 9.43
N THR A 930 31.13 12.68 10.33
CA THR A 930 30.75 12.85 11.74
C THR A 930 30.43 14.30 12.06
N LEU A 931 29.15 14.62 12.20
CA LEU A 931 28.71 15.90 12.77
C LEU A 931 28.77 15.79 14.30
N THR A 932 29.36 16.79 14.96
CA THR A 932 29.27 16.97 16.42
C THR A 932 28.84 18.41 16.73
N SER A 933 27.85 18.59 17.60
CA SER A 933 27.30 19.91 17.98
C SER A 933 27.15 20.08 19.49
N TYR A 934 27.56 21.26 19.95
CA TYR A 934 27.52 21.68 21.35
C TYR A 934 26.61 22.90 21.52
N ASP A 935 25.92 22.99 22.67
CA ASP A 935 25.18 24.22 23.04
C ASP A 935 26.13 25.34 23.51
N ASP A 936 25.60 26.56 23.71
CA ASP A 936 26.34 27.69 24.26
C ASP A 936 26.88 27.46 25.70
N THR A 937 26.54 26.34 26.36
CA THR A 937 27.14 25.89 27.64
C THR A 937 28.24 24.84 27.46
N ASN A 938 28.64 24.56 26.22
CA ASN A 938 29.58 23.50 25.82
C ASN A 938 29.11 22.08 26.19
N SER A 939 27.80 21.87 26.38
CA SER A 939 27.23 20.51 26.54
C SER A 939 27.08 19.83 25.19
N LEU A 940 27.35 18.52 25.11
CA LEU A 940 27.11 17.72 23.91
C LEU A 940 25.60 17.52 23.69
N ILE A 941 25.05 18.12 22.62
CA ILE A 941 23.63 18.01 22.24
C ILE A 941 23.40 16.95 21.18
N LEU A 942 24.38 16.77 20.30
CA LEU A 942 24.22 15.98 19.08
C LEU A 942 25.57 15.46 18.58
N ARG A 943 25.64 14.16 18.25
CA ARG A 943 26.70 13.59 17.43
C ARG A 943 26.13 12.53 16.50
N ARG A 944 26.33 12.66 15.18
CA ARG A 944 25.83 11.68 14.20
C ARG A 944 26.96 11.21 13.32
N ILE A 945 27.15 9.90 13.30
CA ILE A 945 28.03 9.19 12.37
C ILE A 945 27.20 8.75 11.16
N PHE A 946 27.72 8.98 9.96
CA PHE A 946 27.18 8.40 8.72
C PHE A 946 28.34 7.85 7.88
N TYR A 947 28.11 6.71 7.24
CA TYR A 947 29.05 6.09 6.31
C TYR A 947 28.58 6.30 4.87
N TYR A 948 29.47 6.78 4.02
CA TYR A 948 29.27 6.83 2.57
C TYR A 948 30.29 5.94 1.88
N TYR A 949 29.79 4.95 1.16
CA TYR A 949 30.55 4.17 0.17
C TYR A 949 30.75 5.01 -1.10
N GLN A 950 31.83 4.76 -1.84
CA GLN A 950 32.10 5.38 -3.12
C GLN A 950 32.67 4.35 -4.11
N HIS A 951 32.06 4.23 -5.29
CA HIS A 951 32.59 3.40 -6.36
C HIS A 951 33.95 3.95 -6.86
N SER A 952 34.93 3.05 -7.02
CA SER A 952 36.26 3.33 -7.52
C SER A 952 36.68 2.22 -8.51
N PRO A 953 36.88 2.51 -9.81
CA PRO A 953 36.71 3.81 -10.48
C PRO A 953 35.25 4.29 -10.46
N ALA A 954 35.06 5.57 -10.83
CA ALA A 954 33.75 6.20 -10.82
C ALA A 954 32.77 5.54 -11.81
N ASP A 955 31.51 5.37 -11.40
CA ASP A 955 30.56 4.53 -12.12
C ASP A 955 29.28 5.30 -12.50
N PRO A 956 29.14 5.73 -13.77
CA PRO A 956 27.95 6.43 -14.24
C PRO A 956 26.78 5.49 -14.54
N SER A 957 26.98 4.17 -14.61
CA SER A 957 25.92 3.19 -14.91
C SER A 957 24.91 3.01 -13.76
N VAL A 958 25.16 3.64 -12.61
CA VAL A 958 24.22 3.74 -11.47
C VAL A 958 23.12 4.79 -11.75
N CYS A 959 23.36 5.73 -12.68
CA CYS A 959 22.37 6.69 -13.16
C CYS A 959 21.51 6.08 -14.27
N HIS A 960 20.19 6.28 -14.21
CA HIS A 960 19.33 6.01 -15.38
C HIS A 960 19.77 6.89 -16.56
N GLY A 961 19.95 6.30 -17.74
CA GLY A 961 20.51 6.97 -18.92
C GLY A 961 22.05 7.13 -18.95
N GLY A 962 22.76 6.79 -17.85
CA GLY A 962 24.22 6.68 -17.84
C GLY A 962 25.01 7.99 -17.98
N GLN A 963 24.39 9.16 -17.80
CA GLN A 963 25.04 10.47 -17.91
C GLN A 963 25.19 11.17 -16.57
N VAL A 964 26.29 11.91 -16.41
CA VAL A 964 26.68 12.63 -15.19
C VAL A 964 27.31 13.97 -15.51
N ASP A 965 27.19 14.93 -14.59
CA ASP A 965 27.92 16.19 -14.64
C ASP A 965 29.35 16.07 -14.07
N LYS A 966 30.10 17.18 -14.07
CA LYS A 966 31.48 17.22 -13.54
C LYS A 966 31.58 16.90 -12.03
N TYR A 967 30.52 17.11 -11.26
CA TYR A 967 30.43 16.76 -9.84
C TYR A 967 29.93 15.33 -9.61
N GLY A 968 29.50 14.62 -10.65
CA GLY A 968 28.91 13.28 -10.58
C GLY A 968 27.42 13.27 -10.19
N GLN A 969 26.72 14.38 -10.37
CA GLN A 969 25.26 14.39 -10.30
C GLN A 969 24.71 13.72 -11.57
N CYS A 970 23.74 12.82 -11.44
CA CYS A 970 23.13 12.18 -12.59
C CYS A 970 22.37 13.22 -13.44
N ILE A 971 22.62 13.22 -14.75
CA ILE A 971 21.88 14.07 -15.70
C ILE A 971 20.65 13.27 -16.14
N CYS A 972 19.50 13.61 -15.59
CA CYS A 972 18.30 12.82 -15.84
C CYS A 972 17.80 12.95 -17.28
N PRO A 973 17.45 11.83 -17.95
CA PRO A 973 16.68 11.86 -19.18
C PRO A 973 15.35 12.59 -19.01
N GLU A 974 14.73 13.00 -20.11
CA GLU A 974 13.42 13.63 -20.09
C GLU A 974 12.41 12.76 -19.32
N ARG A 975 11.58 13.39 -18.49
CA ARG A 975 10.61 12.75 -17.59
C ARG A 975 11.19 11.89 -16.46
N TYR A 976 12.48 11.98 -16.15
CA TYR A 976 13.07 11.34 -14.96
C TYR A 976 13.61 12.35 -13.94
N THR A 977 13.60 11.96 -12.67
CA THR A 977 14.03 12.76 -11.51
C THR A 977 14.57 11.87 -10.39
N GLY A 978 14.86 12.46 -9.23
CA GLY A 978 15.52 11.80 -8.11
C GLY A 978 17.04 11.74 -8.31
N GLU A 979 17.78 11.42 -7.24
CA GLU A 979 19.25 11.45 -7.24
C GLU A 979 19.89 10.63 -8.37
N TYR A 980 19.29 9.47 -8.68
CA TYR A 980 19.78 8.47 -9.61
C TYR A 980 19.02 8.47 -10.95
N CYS A 981 18.04 9.38 -11.11
CA CYS A 981 17.16 9.44 -12.27
C CYS A 981 16.26 8.20 -12.48
N TRP A 982 16.06 7.36 -11.47
CA TRP A 982 15.12 6.22 -11.52
C TRP A 982 13.66 6.62 -11.26
N ASP A 983 13.40 7.77 -10.63
CA ASP A 983 12.04 8.21 -10.31
C ASP A 983 11.38 8.84 -11.55
N ARG A 984 10.18 8.35 -11.90
CA ARG A 984 9.40 8.86 -13.04
C ARG A 984 8.72 10.19 -12.68
N ILE A 985 8.94 11.24 -13.46
CA ILE A 985 8.17 12.49 -13.38
C ILE A 985 6.81 12.24 -14.02
N CYS A 986 5.80 12.01 -13.19
CA CYS A 986 4.44 11.80 -13.67
C CYS A 986 3.81 13.10 -14.21
N ALA A 987 2.95 12.97 -15.21
CA ALA A 987 2.19 14.08 -15.77
C ALA A 987 1.18 14.68 -14.76
N SER A 988 0.74 15.91 -15.05
CA SER A 988 -0.18 16.67 -14.21
C SER A 988 -1.48 15.89 -13.95
N GLY A 989 -1.76 15.58 -12.68
CA GLY A 989 -2.96 14.84 -12.28
C GLY A 989 -2.78 13.32 -12.15
N ALA A 990 -1.60 12.78 -12.50
CA ALA A 990 -1.16 11.46 -12.05
C ALA A 990 -0.44 11.55 -10.70
N THR A 991 -0.20 10.42 -10.04
CA THR A 991 0.52 10.37 -8.75
C THR A 991 1.64 9.33 -8.78
N LEU A 992 2.87 9.73 -8.48
CA LEU A 992 3.99 8.79 -8.35
C LEU A 992 3.76 7.86 -7.15
N SER A 993 3.77 6.55 -7.40
CA SER A 993 3.66 5.50 -6.38
C SER A 993 4.82 4.53 -6.56
N HIS A 994 5.83 4.64 -5.69
CA HIS A 994 6.94 3.67 -5.58
C HIS A 994 7.65 3.40 -6.93
N GLY A 995 8.03 4.46 -7.65
CA GLY A 995 8.72 4.39 -8.94
C GLY A 995 7.82 4.21 -10.18
N ILE A 996 6.51 4.01 -9.99
CA ILE A 996 5.53 3.86 -11.08
C ILE A 996 4.52 5.01 -11.02
N CYS A 997 4.17 5.59 -12.17
CA CYS A 997 3.14 6.62 -12.24
C CYS A 997 1.74 6.00 -12.19
N SER A 998 0.97 6.32 -11.16
CA SER A 998 -0.44 5.94 -11.03
C SER A 998 -1.30 6.98 -11.71
N CYS A 999 -1.77 6.66 -12.91
CA CYS A 999 -2.55 7.58 -13.73
C CYS A 999 -3.97 7.78 -13.17
N SER A 1000 -4.47 9.00 -13.26
CA SER A 1000 -5.90 9.25 -13.16
C SER A 1000 -6.58 8.85 -14.47
N SER A 1001 -7.85 8.42 -14.41
CA SER A 1001 -8.61 8.14 -15.64
C SER A 1001 -8.63 9.39 -16.53
N GLY A 1002 -8.39 9.22 -17.84
CA GLY A 1002 -8.02 10.31 -18.76
C GLY A 1002 -6.55 10.31 -19.19
N PHE A 1003 -5.67 9.59 -18.49
CA PHE A 1003 -4.21 9.59 -18.72
C PHE A 1003 -3.63 8.17 -18.72
N TYR A 1004 -2.61 7.93 -19.55
CA TYR A 1004 -1.89 6.66 -19.68
C TYR A 1004 -0.44 6.87 -20.18
N GLY A 1005 0.33 5.79 -20.36
CA GLY A 1005 1.78 5.84 -20.61
C GLY A 1005 2.60 5.64 -19.34
N ASP A 1006 3.92 5.46 -19.48
CA ASP A 1006 4.81 5.10 -18.36
C ASP A 1006 4.93 6.21 -17.30
N PHE A 1007 4.64 7.45 -17.69
CA PHE A 1007 4.63 8.67 -16.89
C PHE A 1007 3.21 9.25 -16.77
N CYS A 1008 2.20 8.56 -17.30
CA CYS A 1008 0.84 9.08 -17.52
C CYS A 1008 0.80 10.30 -18.46
N GLU A 1009 1.79 10.40 -19.34
CA GLU A 1009 2.05 11.50 -20.26
C GLU A 1009 1.09 11.61 -21.43
N LEU A 1010 0.38 10.53 -21.74
CA LEU A 1010 -0.56 10.45 -22.84
C LEU A 1010 -1.93 10.88 -22.32
N GLU A 1011 -2.22 12.18 -22.46
CA GLU A 1011 -3.55 12.75 -22.22
C GLU A 1011 -4.50 12.37 -23.35
N LEU A 1012 -5.72 11.95 -22.98
CA LEU A 1012 -6.77 11.58 -23.92
C LEU A 1012 -7.42 12.83 -24.50
N LEU A 1013 -6.95 13.24 -25.68
CA LEU A 1013 -7.36 14.47 -26.36
C LEU A 1013 -8.87 14.49 -26.68
N MET A 1014 -9.62 15.25 -25.89
CA MET A 1014 -11.02 15.56 -26.17
C MET A 1014 -11.16 16.34 -27.49
N PRO A 1015 -11.98 15.88 -28.46
CA PRO A 1015 -12.45 16.74 -29.54
C PRO A 1015 -13.22 17.92 -28.93
N ASN A 1016 -12.84 19.16 -29.29
CA ASN A 1016 -13.29 20.39 -28.63
C ASN A 1016 -14.81 20.50 -28.43
N ALA A 1017 -15.29 20.15 -27.24
CA ALA A 1017 -16.63 20.48 -26.78
C ALA A 1017 -16.68 21.97 -26.43
N THR A 1018 -17.30 22.78 -27.29
CA THR A 1018 -17.41 24.23 -27.10
C THR A 1018 -18.12 24.59 -25.79
N THR A 1019 -17.57 25.56 -25.07
CA THR A 1019 -18.00 26.02 -23.74
C THR A 1019 -19.49 26.35 -23.63
N ALA A 1020 -20.21 25.69 -22.71
CA ALA A 1020 -21.16 26.35 -21.77
C ALA A 1020 -21.83 25.35 -20.80
N SER A 1021 -21.42 25.36 -19.53
CA SER A 1021 -22.33 25.07 -18.40
C SER A 1021 -21.87 25.84 -17.15
N THR A 1022 -22.82 26.37 -16.39
CA THR A 1022 -22.55 27.25 -15.24
C THR A 1022 -22.41 26.46 -13.94
N ALA A 1023 -21.37 26.76 -13.15
CA ALA A 1023 -21.16 26.13 -11.85
C ALA A 1023 -22.28 26.47 -10.85
N GLY A 1024 -22.85 25.44 -10.23
CA GLY A 1024 -23.66 25.56 -9.01
C GLY A 1024 -22.80 25.46 -7.74
N PRO A 1025 -23.17 26.08 -6.61
CA PRO A 1025 -22.37 26.01 -5.38
C PRO A 1025 -22.34 24.62 -4.75
N LEU A 1026 -21.21 24.24 -4.15
CA LEU A 1026 -21.13 23.11 -3.23
C LEU A 1026 -21.77 23.46 -1.88
N GLU A 1027 -22.69 22.63 -1.39
CA GLU A 1027 -23.11 22.66 0.02
C GLU A 1027 -22.33 21.63 0.85
N THR A 1028 -21.76 22.08 1.96
CA THR A 1028 -21.02 21.22 2.91
C THR A 1028 -21.97 20.59 3.93
N THR A 1029 -22.11 19.26 3.89
CA THR A 1029 -22.94 18.51 4.85
C THR A 1029 -22.31 18.44 6.24
N THR A 1030 -22.85 19.16 7.22
CA THR A 1030 -22.48 19.02 8.64
C THR A 1030 -23.16 17.81 9.28
N LYS A 1031 -22.43 17.11 10.16
CA LYS A 1031 -22.93 15.94 10.90
C LYS A 1031 -23.77 16.37 12.11
N THR A 1032 -24.92 15.76 12.34
CA THR A 1032 -25.58 15.73 13.66
C THR A 1032 -26.11 14.33 13.98
N GLY A 1033 -25.87 13.89 15.22
CA GLY A 1033 -26.40 12.67 15.82
C GLY A 1033 -26.87 12.99 17.24
N SER A 1034 -27.97 12.39 17.68
CA SER A 1034 -28.79 12.87 18.80
C SER A 1034 -28.35 12.41 20.20
N SER A 1035 -28.55 13.26 21.21
CA SER A 1035 -28.86 12.83 22.59
C SER A 1035 -29.73 13.85 23.33
N PHE A 1036 -30.79 13.38 24.00
CA PHE A 1036 -31.67 14.19 24.86
C PHE A 1036 -31.05 14.47 26.24
N PHE A 1037 -31.39 15.61 26.85
CA PHE A 1037 -31.94 15.75 28.23
C PHE A 1037 -32.52 17.20 28.39
N PRO A 1038 -33.46 17.48 29.32
CA PRO A 1038 -34.40 18.61 29.17
C PRO A 1038 -34.16 19.84 30.07
N ALA A 1039 -34.78 20.95 29.62
CA ALA A 1039 -35.31 22.08 30.39
C ALA A 1039 -34.38 22.96 31.26
N PHE A 1040 -34.36 24.26 30.95
CA PHE A 1040 -34.84 25.30 31.86
C PHE A 1040 -35.40 26.51 31.06
N ASN A 1041 -35.94 27.54 31.72
CA ASN A 1041 -37.01 28.39 31.19
C ASN A 1041 -36.73 29.91 31.29
N ASN A 1042 -37.35 30.71 30.41
CA ASN A 1042 -37.51 32.19 30.46
C ASN A 1042 -36.23 33.06 30.32
N SER A 1043 -36.23 34.25 29.69
CA SER A 1043 -37.29 35.02 28.96
C SER A 1043 -36.71 36.29 28.28
N LYS A 1044 -37.48 36.89 27.33
CA LYS A 1044 -37.36 38.30 26.81
C LYS A 1044 -36.08 38.58 25.99
N LYS A 1045 -35.97 39.49 25.01
CA LYS A 1045 -36.79 40.53 24.30
C LYS A 1045 -36.06 40.74 22.93
N LYS A 1046 -36.54 41.35 21.84
CA LYS A 1046 -37.83 41.68 21.16
C LYS A 1046 -37.41 42.36 19.82
N ILE A 1047 -38.36 42.69 18.91
CA ILE A 1047 -38.21 43.52 17.68
C ILE A 1047 -37.69 42.68 16.48
N CYS A 1048 -38.39 42.42 15.36
CA CYS A 1048 -39.33 43.17 14.47
C CYS A 1048 -38.61 43.99 13.37
N GLU A 1049 -39.05 44.07 12.10
CA GLU A 1049 -40.19 43.42 11.42
C GLU A 1049 -40.09 43.39 9.86
N LYS A 1050 -40.52 42.26 9.26
CA LYS A 1050 -41.42 42.09 8.07
C LYS A 1050 -41.27 42.86 6.72
N ARG A 1051 -41.33 42.03 5.66
CA ARG A 1051 -42.22 42.06 4.46
C ARG A 1051 -41.98 43.01 3.26
N ASP A 1052 -41.70 42.36 2.12
CA ASP A 1052 -42.59 42.23 0.95
C ASP A 1052 -43.55 43.38 0.55
N GLN A 1053 -43.38 43.96 -0.65
CA GLN A 1053 -44.09 43.48 -1.87
C GLN A 1053 -43.89 44.34 -3.16
N LYS A 1054 -43.84 43.63 -4.31
CA LYS A 1054 -44.46 43.95 -5.62
C LYS A 1054 -43.90 45.02 -6.60
N ARG A 1055 -43.75 44.52 -7.84
CA ARG A 1055 -44.26 45.01 -9.15
C ARG A 1055 -43.44 46.00 -10.02
N ASN A 1056 -43.05 45.45 -11.17
CA ASN A 1056 -43.30 45.95 -12.54
C ASN A 1056 -42.96 47.42 -12.92
N GLY A 1057 -41.92 47.59 -13.74
CA GLY A 1057 -42.17 47.73 -15.19
C GLY A 1057 -41.61 48.95 -15.94
N ILE A 1058 -41.17 48.65 -17.18
CA ILE A 1058 -41.13 49.54 -18.38
C ILE A 1058 -39.96 50.54 -18.51
N GLN A 1059 -39.12 50.27 -19.53
CA GLN A 1059 -38.39 51.16 -20.47
C GLN A 1059 -37.87 52.54 -19.98
N LYS A 1060 -36.62 52.94 -20.25
CA LYS A 1060 -36.07 53.20 -21.61
C LYS A 1060 -34.52 53.39 -21.59
N MET A 1061 -33.88 53.25 -22.75
CA MET A 1061 -32.78 54.08 -23.37
C MET A 1061 -31.68 54.70 -22.46
N GLU A 1062 -30.39 54.78 -22.81
CA GLU A 1062 -29.67 54.51 -24.08
C GLU A 1062 -28.13 54.55 -23.86
N ASN A 1063 -27.36 53.81 -24.69
CA ASN A 1063 -25.97 54.12 -25.13
C ASN A 1063 -24.84 54.28 -24.04
N ARG A 1064 -23.53 54.18 -24.33
CA ARG A 1064 -22.76 54.08 -25.60
C ARG A 1064 -21.36 53.48 -25.36
N SER A 1065 -20.74 52.96 -26.43
CA SER A 1065 -19.27 52.87 -26.73
C SER A 1065 -18.29 52.35 -25.65
N SER A 1066 -17.53 51.25 -25.81
CA SER A 1066 -16.71 50.70 -26.92
C SER A 1066 -15.25 51.18 -26.97
N VAL A 1067 -14.33 50.27 -26.64
CA VAL A 1067 -13.13 49.93 -27.43
C VAL A 1067 -13.12 48.40 -27.53
#